data_AF-A0A9X2JG65-F1
#
_entry.id   AF-A0A9X2JG65-F1
#
_cell.length_a   1.000
_cell.length_b   1.000
_cell.length_c   1.000
_cell.angle_alpha   90.00
_cell.angle_beta   90.00
_cell.angle_gamma   90.00
#
_symmetry.space_group_name_H-M   'P 1'
#
loop_
_entity.id
_entity.type
_entity.pdbx_description
1 polymer ?
#
loop_
_entity_poly.entity_id
_entity_poly.type
_entity_poly.pdbx_seq_one_letter_code
_entity_poly.pdbx_strand_id
1 'polypeptide(L)'
;MAVVSALLSLFMLAFVVAISCIEVAQAESVGDPHVSDKSLSSKATSGLAIESQQELQAGVDVDGDGTIDELTEWRTVEEDYSRIPGFAKVFKATPATLDLSALPAEYAVQLKFKTSAPEAVLNRVKVTSAAVNSVPQEAEEAEPTSTPAKYTADWKSMDGYPVPQWFDDAKFGIFIHWGPYSVMGYKKGGYGYAEHTPSNFYNDPKHHYPWMEERFGGHPNWPVELGCREKDNMQIKQVGPKWENPATLGTSYGYLQAEEERDAYKSPTALIHLLCDVVSKNGNLLLKIAPKADGTIPEGMQRRLLAMGEWLDLNGEPIYGTRPWEQYQEKLDKASGTNNPSGKHTIDANSIRFTRSADGSQVYCILLSWPEEQVQINSLAGHRVSKVRLLGSRVGVAWHTEKDGLVVTRPKVKPCKYANLLVVSSSDSQEQPQHFLAPSHLCLRRIQITRLFENNMVIRILSMLLAGIGCLPVAAKEAPSQPNILFILVDDLGKEWISCYGAENVETKNIDDFAASGMKFNNAWCMPQCTPTRVTLLTGQYPFRHGWTNHWDVPRWGAGAHFDPNWNTTFANVLRDAGYATCAAGKWQIDDFRVEPKAMDEAGFDDWCMWTGFETGNPRSSHRYWHPYINTPAEGSRTYEDRFGPDVYCDHLIQFIRENKDRPMLLYYAMALTHFPLTKTPDSKAKETKREQFIGMVEYTDKLVGRLLRSLEEEGIRDNTIVLFTTDNGTGRGGFGNNTRLGRNVPGGKHSLYEQNGVAQPFIVSCPGLVPEGITSDALVDFTDLLPTFAELGGGTLPEGRVVDGKSFAPLILGLTNDSPRDWILSMGGGPAVLRDGRVHPELTYDERVIRNKRYKLWIDSDRLPVKLYDLQEDLWEENNLIDSSAPDVVEAKQQLMQVAAQFPEEDASPAYKKNPPQSWDKQ
;
A
#
# COMPACT_ATOMS: atom_id res chain seq x y z
N MET A 1 16.49 -20.19 26.38
CA MET A 1 16.04 -19.93 24.99
C MET A 1 16.81 -20.77 23.97
N ALA A 2 18.14 -20.68 23.87
CA ALA A 2 18.91 -21.45 22.89
C ALA A 2 18.84 -23.00 23.05
N VAL A 3 18.80 -23.52 24.28
CA VAL A 3 18.73 -24.98 24.55
C VAL A 3 17.33 -25.56 24.27
N VAL A 4 16.27 -24.79 24.52
CA VAL A 4 14.87 -25.19 24.24
C VAL A 4 14.59 -25.16 22.73
N SER A 5 15.13 -24.16 22.03
CA SER A 5 15.10 -24.10 20.56
C SER A 5 15.86 -25.27 19.93
N ALA A 6 17.03 -25.64 20.47
CA ALA A 6 17.77 -26.82 19.99
C ALA A 6 17.03 -28.15 20.23
N LEU A 7 16.34 -28.30 21.37
CA LEU A 7 15.55 -29.51 21.68
C LEU A 7 14.26 -29.62 20.84
N LEU A 8 13.57 -28.50 20.58
CA LEU A 8 12.41 -28.46 19.67
C LEU A 8 12.81 -28.71 18.22
N SER A 9 13.99 -28.24 17.78
CA SER A 9 14.54 -28.56 16.45
C SER A 9 14.92 -30.04 16.33
N LEU A 10 15.44 -30.67 17.39
CA LEU A 10 15.73 -32.12 17.42
C LEU A 10 14.45 -32.97 17.43
N PHE A 11 13.39 -32.52 18.08
CA PHE A 11 12.09 -33.21 18.11
C PHE A 11 11.35 -33.08 16.76
N MET A 12 11.39 -31.90 16.13
CA MET A 12 10.86 -31.67 14.77
C MET A 12 11.62 -32.49 13.71
N LEU A 13 12.95 -32.61 13.85
CA LEU A 13 13.75 -33.41 12.92
C LEU A 13 13.45 -34.92 13.04
N ALA A 14 13.18 -35.41 14.25
CA ALA A 14 12.75 -36.80 14.47
C ALA A 14 11.33 -37.07 13.92
N PHE A 15 10.43 -36.08 13.98
CA PHE A 15 9.06 -36.19 13.46
C PHE A 15 9.00 -36.14 11.92
N VAL A 16 9.83 -35.30 11.29
CA VAL A 16 9.93 -35.20 9.82
C VAL A 16 10.56 -36.46 9.21
N VAL A 17 11.56 -37.06 9.88
CA VAL A 17 12.15 -38.34 9.43
C VAL A 17 11.16 -39.50 9.56
N ALA A 18 10.26 -39.48 10.54
CA ALA A 18 9.21 -40.49 10.70
C ALA A 18 8.12 -40.41 9.62
N ILE A 19 7.78 -39.21 9.14
CA ILE A 19 6.78 -39.00 8.07
C ILE A 19 7.37 -39.33 6.69
N SER A 20 8.65 -39.03 6.44
CA SER A 20 9.33 -39.37 5.18
C SER A 20 9.53 -40.88 4.96
N CYS A 21 9.39 -41.72 5.99
CA CYS A 21 9.42 -43.18 5.86
C CYS A 21 8.06 -43.81 5.58
N ILE A 22 6.96 -43.05 5.63
CA ILE A 22 5.59 -43.57 5.40
C ILE A 22 5.10 -43.26 3.97
N GLU A 23 5.62 -42.22 3.30
CA GLU A 23 5.19 -41.85 1.93
C GLU A 23 5.96 -42.52 0.78
N VAL A 24 6.88 -43.46 1.07
CA VAL A 24 7.60 -44.23 0.02
C VAL A 24 6.97 -45.63 -0.21
N ALA A 25 5.85 -45.95 0.43
CA ALA A 25 5.22 -47.27 0.33
C ALA A 25 3.92 -47.36 -0.50
N GLN A 26 3.47 -46.30 -1.17
CA GLN A 26 2.26 -46.35 -2.01
C GLN A 26 2.42 -45.60 -3.33
N ALA A 27 3.11 -46.24 -4.28
CA ALA A 27 2.98 -45.91 -5.70
C ALA A 27 3.37 -47.13 -6.56
N GLU A 28 2.51 -48.16 -6.60
CA GLU A 28 2.46 -49.09 -7.72
C GLU A 28 0.99 -49.36 -8.07
N SER A 29 0.61 -48.99 -9.30
CA SER A 29 -0.10 -49.83 -10.29
C SER A 29 -1.28 -49.14 -11.04
N VAL A 30 -1.16 -49.21 -12.38
CA VAL A 30 -2.19 -49.26 -13.46
C VAL A 30 -3.03 -47.99 -13.69
N GLY A 31 -3.30 -47.47 -14.91
CA GLY A 31 -3.11 -47.87 -16.31
C GLY A 31 -4.14 -47.08 -17.17
N ASP A 32 -3.71 -46.60 -18.34
CA ASP A 32 -4.46 -45.88 -19.40
C ASP A 32 -5.33 -46.87 -20.25
N PRO A 33 -6.07 -46.54 -21.36
CA PRO A 33 -6.63 -45.29 -21.94
C PRO A 33 -8.09 -45.39 -22.47
N HIS A 34 -8.71 -44.27 -22.94
CA HIS A 34 -9.27 -44.12 -24.32
C HIS A 34 -10.15 -42.84 -24.59
N VAL A 35 -9.82 -42.14 -25.72
CA VAL A 35 -10.68 -41.73 -26.90
C VAL A 35 -11.75 -40.63 -26.68
N SER A 36 -12.11 -39.66 -27.54
CA SER A 36 -11.98 -39.23 -28.97
C SER A 36 -12.46 -37.76 -29.05
N ASP A 37 -11.87 -36.81 -29.79
CA ASP A 37 -11.94 -36.49 -31.24
C ASP A 37 -13.12 -35.59 -31.72
N LYS A 38 -12.81 -34.76 -32.75
CA LYS A 38 -13.64 -33.92 -33.67
C LYS A 38 -13.85 -32.43 -33.31
N SER A 39 -13.24 -31.43 -33.97
CA SER A 39 -13.21 -30.98 -35.39
C SER A 39 -14.43 -30.16 -35.84
N LEU A 40 -14.23 -28.90 -36.28
CA LEU A 40 -14.58 -28.40 -37.64
C LEU A 40 -14.27 -26.90 -37.85
N SER A 41 -13.77 -26.63 -39.05
CA SER A 41 -13.51 -25.36 -39.77
C SER A 41 -14.81 -24.61 -40.15
N SER A 42 -14.87 -23.36 -40.65
CA SER A 42 -14.14 -22.75 -41.78
C SER A 42 -14.54 -21.27 -42.04
N LYS A 43 -13.55 -20.46 -42.49
CA LYS A 43 -13.54 -19.43 -43.58
C LYS A 43 -14.79 -18.59 -43.92
N ALA A 44 -14.61 -17.25 -44.02
CA ALA A 44 -14.78 -16.47 -45.26
C ALA A 44 -14.31 -15.00 -45.11
N THR A 45 -14.03 -14.39 -46.25
CA THR A 45 -13.18 -13.23 -46.59
C THR A 45 -13.93 -11.93 -46.89
N SER A 46 -13.14 -10.86 -47.18
CA SER A 46 -13.45 -9.55 -47.82
C SER A 46 -14.03 -8.48 -46.88
N GLY A 47 -13.60 -7.21 -46.85
CA GLY A 47 -12.80 -6.40 -47.75
C GLY A 47 -13.61 -5.14 -48.08
N LEU A 48 -13.16 -3.95 -47.68
CA LEU A 48 -13.58 -2.65 -48.24
C LEU A 48 -12.72 -1.51 -47.66
N ALA A 49 -11.99 -0.84 -48.55
CA ALA A 49 -11.43 0.48 -48.36
C ALA A 49 -12.42 1.51 -48.94
N ILE A 50 -12.66 2.62 -48.25
CA ILE A 50 -13.18 3.87 -48.83
C ILE A 50 -12.45 5.06 -48.21
N GLU A 51 -12.08 5.96 -49.11
CA GLU A 51 -11.29 7.17 -48.98
C GLU A 51 -12.07 8.37 -48.39
N SER A 52 -11.28 9.32 -47.84
CA SER A 52 -11.36 10.80 -47.91
C SER A 52 -12.71 11.54 -47.85
N GLN A 53 -12.78 12.54 -46.95
CA GLN A 53 -12.74 13.99 -47.25
C GLN A 53 -12.66 14.77 -45.91
N GLN A 54 -11.66 15.64 -45.69
CA GLN A 54 -11.64 17.10 -45.99
C GLN A 54 -12.86 17.83 -45.39
N GLU A 55 -12.80 19.01 -44.79
CA GLU A 55 -11.81 20.04 -44.52
C GLU A 55 -12.59 21.06 -43.66
N LEU A 56 -11.95 21.68 -42.67
CA LEU A 56 -12.34 23.03 -42.24
C LEU A 56 -11.04 23.78 -41.94
N GLN A 57 -10.42 24.23 -43.04
CA GLN A 57 -9.48 25.34 -43.02
C GLN A 57 -10.24 26.64 -42.75
N ALA A 58 -9.78 27.38 -41.76
CA ALA A 58 -9.83 28.83 -41.78
C ALA A 58 -8.43 29.31 -41.38
N GLY A 59 -7.63 29.65 -42.39
CA GLY A 59 -6.35 30.33 -42.21
C GLY A 59 -6.54 31.84 -42.15
N VAL A 60 -5.70 32.51 -41.37
CA VAL A 60 -5.16 33.83 -41.70
C VAL A 60 -3.70 33.87 -41.19
N ASP A 61 -2.79 34.11 -42.14
CA ASP A 61 -1.38 34.46 -41.96
C ASP A 61 -1.20 35.77 -41.19
N VAL A 62 -0.11 35.87 -40.40
CA VAL A 62 0.64 37.12 -40.27
C VAL A 62 2.11 36.82 -40.01
N ASP A 63 2.96 37.15 -40.99
CA ASP A 63 4.38 37.46 -40.79
C ASP A 63 4.52 38.66 -39.84
N GLY A 64 5.51 38.67 -38.95
CA GLY A 64 5.80 39.86 -38.15
C GLY A 64 6.77 39.64 -37.00
N ASP A 65 7.94 40.23 -37.14
CA ASP A 65 8.87 40.64 -36.10
C ASP A 65 8.18 41.29 -34.87
N GLY A 66 7.98 40.50 -33.82
CA GLY A 66 7.55 40.98 -32.51
C GLY A 66 8.59 40.69 -31.45
N THR A 67 9.59 41.56 -31.33
CA THR A 67 10.39 41.72 -30.12
C THR A 67 9.46 41.89 -28.90
N ILE A 68 9.56 41.00 -27.90
CA ILE A 68 9.17 41.34 -26.53
C ILE A 68 10.46 41.70 -25.81
N ASP A 69 10.85 42.97 -25.98
CA ASP A 69 11.65 43.67 -24.99
C ASP A 69 10.72 44.04 -23.83
N GLU A 70 10.74 43.23 -22.76
CA GLU A 70 10.44 43.68 -21.40
C GLU A 70 11.47 43.08 -20.44
N LEU A 71 12.72 43.49 -20.63
CA LEU A 71 13.68 43.62 -19.52
C LEU A 71 13.38 44.95 -18.83
N THR A 72 12.48 44.98 -17.85
CA THR A 72 12.48 46.01 -16.79
C THR A 72 11.54 45.64 -15.65
N GLU A 73 12.07 44.88 -14.70
CA GLU A 73 12.01 45.12 -13.25
C GLU A 73 12.48 43.84 -12.56
N TRP A 74 13.80 43.72 -12.42
CA TRP A 74 14.39 42.82 -11.45
C TRP A 74 14.00 43.32 -10.06
N ARG A 75 12.81 42.93 -9.57
CA ARG A 75 12.57 42.93 -8.13
C ARG A 75 13.60 41.98 -7.55
N THR A 76 14.51 42.56 -6.79
CA THR A 76 15.57 41.84 -6.10
C THR A 76 14.94 40.70 -5.33
N VAL A 77 15.35 39.48 -5.68
CA VAL A 77 15.11 38.21 -4.99
C VAL A 77 15.02 38.43 -3.47
N GLU A 78 15.90 39.24 -2.87
CA GLU A 78 15.87 39.62 -1.43
C GLU A 78 14.52 40.10 -0.86
N GLU A 79 13.66 40.79 -1.62
CA GLU A 79 12.37 41.29 -1.12
C GLU A 79 11.36 40.16 -0.86
N ASP A 80 11.35 39.11 -1.70
CA ASP A 80 10.46 37.95 -1.54
C ASP A 80 10.93 37.01 -0.40
N TYR A 81 12.24 36.91 -0.14
CA TYR A 81 12.79 36.05 0.93
C TYR A 81 12.79 36.69 2.32
N SER A 82 12.63 38.02 2.43
CA SER A 82 12.49 38.71 3.72
C SER A 82 11.23 38.30 4.50
N ARG A 83 10.28 37.63 3.82
CA ARG A 83 9.00 37.18 4.37
C ARG A 83 9.01 35.76 4.95
N ILE A 84 10.11 35.01 4.81
CA ILE A 84 10.28 33.67 5.38
C ILE A 84 10.97 33.81 6.73
N PRO A 85 10.31 33.52 7.87
CA PRO A 85 10.92 33.63 9.19
C PRO A 85 12.16 32.71 9.29
N GLY A 86 13.33 33.29 9.60
CA GLY A 86 14.60 32.56 9.82
C GLY A 86 15.55 32.50 8.62
N PHE A 87 15.10 32.77 7.39
CA PHE A 87 15.92 32.58 6.17
C PHE A 87 17.05 33.64 6.02
N ALA A 88 16.84 34.84 6.57
CA ALA A 88 17.81 35.95 6.49
C ALA A 88 19.10 35.75 7.32
N LYS A 89 19.17 34.74 8.20
CA LYS A 89 20.37 34.47 9.02
C LYS A 89 21.45 33.64 8.30
N VAL A 90 21.08 32.83 7.31
CA VAL A 90 22.00 31.87 6.68
C VAL A 90 22.97 32.53 5.69
N PHE A 91 22.56 33.62 5.04
CA PHE A 91 23.33 34.25 3.95
C PHE A 91 24.22 35.44 4.35
N LYS A 92 24.25 35.84 5.63
CA LYS A 92 25.10 36.95 6.11
C LYS A 92 26.41 36.51 6.78
N ALA A 93 26.70 35.21 6.87
CA ALA A 93 27.97 34.71 7.38
C ALA A 93 29.04 34.70 6.27
N THR A 94 30.17 35.33 6.51
CA THR A 94 31.34 35.30 5.62
C THR A 94 31.97 33.89 5.58
N PRO A 95 32.68 33.49 4.50
CA PRO A 95 32.95 32.09 4.18
C PRO A 95 33.93 31.34 5.11
N ALA A 96 34.44 31.96 6.17
CA ALA A 96 35.62 31.44 6.88
C ALA A 96 35.31 30.57 8.10
N THR A 97 34.09 30.56 8.66
CA THR A 97 33.75 29.70 9.81
C THR A 97 32.25 29.43 9.83
N LEU A 98 31.82 28.37 9.15
CA LEU A 98 30.49 27.80 9.37
C LEU A 98 30.59 26.83 10.56
N ASP A 99 30.26 27.29 11.77
CA ASP A 99 30.13 26.41 12.92
C ASP A 99 28.77 25.70 12.87
N LEU A 100 28.79 24.45 12.42
CA LEU A 100 27.60 23.59 12.26
C LEU A 100 27.01 23.11 13.60
N SER A 101 27.68 23.36 14.73
CA SER A 101 27.19 22.95 16.06
C SER A 101 26.02 23.81 16.56
N ALA A 102 25.73 24.93 15.90
CA ALA A 102 24.67 25.87 16.28
C ALA A 102 23.35 25.71 15.49
N LEU A 103 23.24 24.72 14.59
CA LEU A 103 21.96 24.38 13.95
C LEU A 103 21.09 23.58 14.94
N PRO A 104 19.87 24.02 15.24
CA PRO A 104 18.94 23.19 16.01
C PRO A 104 18.70 21.86 15.26
N ALA A 105 18.56 20.76 16.00
CA ALA A 105 18.46 19.39 15.44
C ALA A 105 17.33 19.20 14.40
N GLU A 106 16.36 20.11 14.36
CA GLU A 106 15.26 20.15 13.40
C GLU A 106 15.65 20.45 11.94
N TYR A 107 16.90 20.88 11.68
CA TYR A 107 17.42 21.09 10.31
C TYR A 107 18.39 20.00 9.84
N ALA A 108 18.66 18.97 10.67
CA ALA A 108 19.36 17.77 10.22
C ALA A 108 18.39 16.90 9.40
N VAL A 109 18.46 17.02 8.08
CA VAL A 109 17.60 16.23 7.19
C VAL A 109 18.09 14.78 7.21
N GLN A 110 17.39 13.93 7.95
CA GLN A 110 17.45 12.49 7.74
C GLN A 110 16.68 12.14 6.46
N LEU A 111 17.41 11.73 5.41
CA LEU A 111 16.83 11.04 4.26
C LEU A 111 16.26 9.69 4.74
N LYS A 112 14.97 9.65 5.07
CA LYS A 112 14.25 8.39 5.35
C LYS A 112 13.81 7.78 4.02
N PHE A 113 14.49 6.72 3.58
CA PHE A 113 14.00 5.86 2.51
C PHE A 113 12.77 5.10 3.02
N LYS A 114 11.58 5.45 2.53
CA LYS A 114 10.36 4.66 2.72
C LYS A 114 10.35 3.57 1.64
N THR A 115 10.90 2.39 1.92
CA THR A 115 10.74 1.24 1.03
C THR A 115 9.43 0.52 1.36
N SER A 116 8.37 0.82 0.61
CA SER A 116 7.16 -0.01 0.52
C SER A 116 7.39 -1.07 -0.55
N ALA A 117 8.04 -2.18 -0.19
CA ALA A 117 8.09 -3.39 -1.01
C ALA A 117 7.55 -4.56 -0.18
N PRO A 118 6.70 -5.45 -0.73
CA PRO A 118 6.16 -6.60 0.00
C PRO A 118 7.27 -7.55 0.46
N GLU A 119 7.15 -8.11 1.65
CA GLU A 119 8.14 -8.99 2.32
C GLU A 119 8.52 -10.28 1.55
N ALA A 120 7.85 -10.56 0.43
CA ALA A 120 8.22 -11.63 -0.49
C ALA A 120 9.42 -11.30 -1.40
N VAL A 121 9.76 -10.01 -1.55
CA VAL A 121 10.86 -9.51 -2.38
C VAL A 121 12.19 -9.49 -1.62
N LEU A 122 12.14 -9.28 -0.29
CA LEU A 122 13.33 -9.26 0.56
C LEU A 122 13.89 -10.65 0.87
N ASN A 123 13.11 -11.72 0.74
CA ASN A 123 13.51 -13.08 1.12
C ASN A 123 14.21 -13.91 0.02
N ARG A 124 14.56 -13.32 -1.14
CA ARG A 124 15.39 -13.99 -2.16
C ARG A 124 16.66 -13.27 -2.54
N VAL A 125 16.91 -12.09 -1.99
CA VAL A 125 18.26 -11.55 -1.89
C VAL A 125 18.88 -12.15 -0.64
N LYS A 126 19.81 -13.10 -0.81
CA LYS A 126 20.69 -13.51 0.30
C LYS A 126 21.56 -12.31 0.69
N VAL A 127 21.02 -11.43 1.54
CA VAL A 127 21.82 -10.75 2.54
C VAL A 127 22.00 -11.79 3.65
N THR A 128 23.23 -12.23 3.89
CA THR A 128 23.55 -13.06 5.04
C THR A 128 23.29 -12.25 6.32
N SER A 129 22.08 -12.37 6.86
CA SER A 129 21.60 -11.74 8.10
C SER A 129 22.12 -12.48 9.35
N ALA A 130 23.44 -12.69 9.43
CA ALA A 130 24.10 -13.17 10.65
C ALA A 130 24.79 -12.06 11.46
N ALA A 131 24.58 -10.77 11.12
CA ALA A 131 25.30 -9.68 11.77
C ALA A 131 24.43 -8.44 12.08
N VAL A 132 23.20 -8.62 12.57
CA VAL A 132 22.34 -7.47 12.98
C VAL A 132 21.93 -7.50 14.47
N ASN A 133 22.22 -8.58 15.23
CA ASN A 133 21.93 -8.63 16.68
C ASN A 133 23.18 -8.81 17.55
N SER A 134 24.27 -8.18 17.16
CA SER A 134 25.34 -7.80 18.08
C SER A 134 25.89 -6.46 17.61
N VAL A 135 25.34 -5.36 18.13
CA VAL A 135 26.17 -4.17 18.31
C VAL A 135 27.19 -4.60 19.37
N PRO A 136 28.49 -4.69 19.06
CA PRO A 136 29.48 -4.71 20.10
C PRO A 136 29.37 -3.35 20.79
N GLN A 137 29.03 -3.34 22.08
CA GLN A 137 29.48 -2.24 22.93
C GLN A 137 31.00 -2.20 22.77
N GLU A 138 31.50 -1.06 22.28
CA GLU A 138 32.83 -0.88 21.66
C GLU A 138 32.84 -1.28 20.18
N ALA A 139 32.48 -0.31 19.32
CA ALA A 139 33.13 -0.24 18.03
C ALA A 139 34.63 -0.03 18.31
N GLU A 140 35.43 -1.10 18.21
CA GLU A 140 36.84 -0.91 17.90
C GLU A 140 36.85 -0.09 16.60
N GLU A 141 37.25 1.18 16.71
CA GLU A 141 37.91 1.85 15.61
C GLU A 141 38.94 0.85 15.10
N ALA A 142 38.70 0.29 13.91
CA ALA A 142 39.80 -0.28 13.17
C ALA A 142 40.79 0.86 12.99
N GLU A 143 41.85 0.87 13.81
CA GLU A 143 42.95 1.78 13.57
C GLU A 143 43.31 1.62 12.10
N PRO A 144 43.43 2.72 11.33
CA PRO A 144 43.82 2.64 9.95
C PRO A 144 45.22 2.01 9.91
N THR A 145 45.30 0.72 9.64
CA THR A 145 46.56 -0.04 9.57
C THR A 145 47.42 0.38 8.37
N SER A 146 46.99 1.38 7.62
CA SER A 146 47.84 2.14 6.72
C SER A 146 47.55 3.62 6.90
N THR A 147 48.62 4.40 7.07
CA THR A 147 48.59 5.86 6.93
C THR A 147 47.70 6.22 5.73
N PRO A 148 46.66 7.06 5.87
CA PRO A 148 45.79 7.40 4.75
C PRO A 148 46.68 7.90 3.61
N ALA A 149 46.59 7.23 2.47
CA ALA A 149 47.35 7.61 1.30
C ALA A 149 47.04 9.09 1.01
N LYS A 150 48.07 9.94 1.05
CA LYS A 150 47.93 11.34 0.66
C LYS A 150 47.78 11.36 -0.86
N TYR A 151 46.54 11.44 -1.32
CA TYR A 151 46.26 11.63 -2.73
C TYR A 151 46.57 13.08 -3.11
N THR A 152 47.48 13.25 -4.06
CA THR A 152 47.71 14.50 -4.76
C THR A 152 46.77 14.60 -5.97
N ALA A 153 46.48 15.83 -6.41
CA ALA A 153 45.63 16.11 -7.57
C ALA A 153 46.37 15.80 -8.89
N ASP A 154 46.79 14.55 -9.06
CA ASP A 154 47.38 14.01 -10.29
C ASP A 154 46.98 12.53 -10.48
N TRP A 155 46.98 12.10 -11.74
CA TRP A 155 46.55 10.76 -12.14
C TRP A 155 47.37 9.63 -11.53
N LYS A 156 48.67 9.81 -11.32
CA LYS A 156 49.51 8.73 -10.78
C LYS A 156 49.15 8.40 -9.34
N SER A 157 48.75 9.43 -8.58
CA SER A 157 48.19 9.31 -7.24
C SER A 157 46.79 8.68 -7.28
N MET A 158 45.91 9.12 -8.18
CA MET A 158 44.54 8.61 -8.31
C MET A 158 44.42 7.20 -8.90
N ASP A 159 45.31 6.79 -9.80
CA ASP A 159 45.39 5.42 -10.35
C ASP A 159 45.74 4.40 -9.26
N GLY A 160 46.37 4.86 -8.17
CA GLY A 160 46.62 4.08 -6.96
C GLY A 160 45.42 4.00 -6.01
N TYR A 161 44.30 4.69 -6.31
CA TYR A 161 43.08 4.59 -5.52
C TYR A 161 42.44 3.21 -5.78
N PRO A 162 42.36 2.33 -4.77
CA PRO A 162 41.72 1.04 -4.96
C PRO A 162 40.23 1.27 -5.23
N VAL A 163 39.77 0.85 -6.42
CA VAL A 163 38.33 0.80 -6.70
C VAL A 163 37.71 -0.10 -5.63
N PRO A 164 36.70 0.39 -4.88
CA PRO A 164 36.09 -0.41 -3.83
C PRO A 164 35.56 -1.72 -4.40
N GLN A 165 35.85 -2.84 -3.75
CA GLN A 165 35.46 -4.16 -4.25
C GLN A 165 33.94 -4.29 -4.49
N TRP A 166 33.12 -3.57 -3.72
CA TRP A 166 31.66 -3.53 -3.90
C TRP A 166 31.24 -2.94 -5.25
N PHE A 167 32.05 -2.05 -5.83
CA PHE A 167 31.77 -1.38 -7.09
C PHE A 167 31.81 -2.34 -8.28
N ASP A 168 32.73 -3.32 -8.24
CA ASP A 168 32.87 -4.34 -9.28
C ASP A 168 31.62 -5.25 -9.37
N ASP A 169 30.99 -5.53 -8.23
CA ASP A 169 29.79 -6.36 -8.16
C ASP A 169 28.47 -5.57 -8.20
N ALA A 170 28.50 -4.24 -7.97
CA ALA A 170 27.36 -3.36 -8.22
C ALA A 170 26.89 -3.46 -9.69
N LYS A 171 25.59 -3.22 -9.91
CA LYS A 171 24.92 -3.26 -11.23
C LYS A 171 23.88 -2.16 -11.38
N PHE A 172 23.20 -1.82 -10.29
CA PHE A 172 22.19 -0.79 -10.20
C PHE A 172 22.36 -0.03 -8.90
N GLY A 173 22.22 1.29 -8.96
CA GLY A 173 22.24 2.18 -7.80
C GLY A 173 21.23 3.30 -7.99
N ILE A 174 20.78 3.87 -6.87
CA ILE A 174 19.93 5.06 -6.85
C ILE A 174 20.69 6.17 -6.15
N PHE A 175 20.69 7.36 -6.73
CA PHE A 175 21.19 8.56 -6.05
C PHE A 175 20.15 9.67 -6.10
N ILE A 176 20.16 10.48 -5.03
CA ILE A 176 19.23 11.58 -4.83
C ILE A 176 20.06 12.86 -4.77
N HIS A 177 19.67 13.85 -5.58
CA HIS A 177 20.24 15.19 -5.50
C HIS A 177 19.16 16.11 -4.94
N TRP A 178 19.33 16.53 -3.69
CA TRP A 178 18.37 17.39 -2.99
C TRP A 178 19.11 18.48 -2.20
N GLY A 179 18.73 19.73 -2.41
CA GLY A 179 19.36 20.90 -1.78
C GLY A 179 18.73 22.22 -2.24
N PRO A 180 19.27 23.39 -1.84
CA PRO A 180 18.70 24.70 -2.16
C PRO A 180 18.49 24.94 -3.67
N TYR A 181 19.34 24.35 -4.52
CA TYR A 181 19.21 24.40 -5.98
C TYR A 181 17.98 23.64 -6.51
N SER A 182 17.47 22.64 -5.76
CA SER A 182 16.25 21.89 -6.08
C SER A 182 14.98 22.70 -5.82
N VAL A 183 15.03 23.74 -4.97
CA VAL A 183 13.91 24.67 -4.70
C VAL A 183 13.69 25.61 -5.91
N MET A 184 14.76 25.96 -6.61
CA MET A 184 14.74 26.84 -7.79
C MET A 184 14.16 26.15 -9.06
N GLY A 185 13.89 24.83 -9.00
CA GLY A 185 13.15 24.09 -10.03
C GLY A 185 11.63 24.32 -9.99
N TYR A 186 11.13 24.94 -8.92
CA TYR A 186 9.72 25.31 -8.76
C TYR A 186 9.39 26.58 -9.56
N LYS A 187 9.50 26.54 -10.88
CA LYS A 187 8.92 27.56 -11.76
C LYS A 187 7.67 26.99 -12.41
N LYS A 188 6.52 27.56 -12.07
CA LYS A 188 5.26 27.30 -12.77
C LYS A 188 5.40 27.81 -14.21
N GLY A 189 5.42 26.91 -15.19
CA GLY A 189 5.29 27.26 -16.62
C GLY A 189 6.55 27.32 -17.50
N GLY A 190 7.70 26.74 -17.14
CA GLY A 190 8.83 26.62 -18.08
C GLY A 190 10.17 26.30 -17.43
N TYR A 191 11.16 25.86 -18.24
CA TYR A 191 12.50 25.37 -17.86
C TYR A 191 13.04 26.02 -16.57
N GLY A 192 13.22 25.21 -15.53
CA GLY A 192 13.67 25.66 -14.21
C GLY A 192 15.12 26.16 -14.22
N TYR A 193 15.43 27.04 -13.26
CA TYR A 193 16.74 27.70 -13.11
C TYR A 193 17.93 26.72 -13.07
N ALA A 194 17.74 25.51 -12.51
CA ALA A 194 18.79 24.51 -12.33
C ALA A 194 19.41 24.00 -13.65
N GLU A 195 18.73 24.15 -14.79
CA GLU A 195 19.29 23.83 -16.11
C GLU A 195 19.67 25.07 -16.90
N HIS A 196 19.00 26.19 -16.65
CA HIS A 196 19.20 27.41 -17.42
C HIS A 196 20.56 28.05 -17.16
N THR A 197 21.05 28.03 -15.90
CA THR A 197 22.37 28.60 -15.59
C THR A 197 23.50 27.76 -16.21
N PRO A 198 23.58 26.42 -16.01
CA PRO A 198 24.55 25.56 -16.70
C PRO A 198 24.48 25.68 -18.22
N SER A 199 23.28 25.64 -18.81
CA SER A 199 23.10 25.75 -20.26
C SER A 199 23.61 27.09 -20.80
N ASN A 200 23.34 28.21 -20.11
CA ASN A 200 23.88 29.51 -20.49
C ASN A 200 25.41 29.59 -20.29
N PHE A 201 25.98 28.90 -19.29
CA PHE A 201 27.43 28.75 -19.15
C PHE A 201 28.07 27.99 -20.31
N TYR A 202 27.41 26.96 -20.85
CA TYR A 202 27.92 26.21 -22.01
C TYR A 202 27.70 26.96 -23.33
N ASN A 203 26.61 27.72 -23.46
CA ASN A 203 26.24 28.42 -24.69
C ASN A 203 26.91 29.79 -24.85
N ASP A 204 27.19 30.52 -23.75
CA ASP A 204 27.97 31.76 -23.75
C ASP A 204 28.95 31.82 -22.55
N PRO A 205 30.01 30.99 -22.58
CA PRO A 205 30.97 30.92 -21.48
C PRO A 205 31.71 32.24 -21.28
N LYS A 206 31.92 33.05 -22.33
CA LYS A 206 32.68 34.31 -22.24
C LYS A 206 31.95 35.37 -21.43
N HIS A 207 30.62 35.38 -21.46
CA HIS A 207 29.82 36.34 -20.73
C HIS A 207 29.60 35.91 -19.27
N HIS A 208 29.33 34.62 -19.03
CA HIS A 208 28.87 34.16 -17.73
C HIS A 208 29.98 33.68 -16.77
N TYR A 209 31.12 33.16 -17.28
CA TYR A 209 32.22 32.71 -16.41
C TYR A 209 32.87 33.84 -15.58
N PRO A 210 33.16 35.04 -16.14
CA PRO A 210 33.81 36.11 -15.37
C PRO A 210 32.98 36.55 -14.15
N TRP A 211 31.66 36.62 -14.29
CA TRP A 211 30.75 36.97 -13.19
C TRP A 211 30.74 35.93 -12.07
N MET A 212 30.80 34.63 -12.40
CA MET A 212 30.91 33.56 -11.40
C MET A 212 32.27 33.56 -10.71
N GLU A 213 33.34 33.80 -11.47
CA GLU A 213 34.71 33.85 -10.93
C GLU A 213 34.86 35.02 -9.94
N GLU A 214 34.30 36.18 -10.28
CA GLU A 214 34.27 37.37 -9.41
C GLU A 214 33.43 37.14 -8.14
N ARG A 215 32.28 36.47 -8.25
CA ARG A 215 31.30 36.36 -7.16
C ARG A 215 31.48 35.15 -6.24
N PHE A 216 31.95 34.04 -6.78
CA PHE A 216 32.07 32.77 -6.06
C PHE A 216 33.50 32.21 -6.00
N GLY A 217 34.48 32.88 -6.63
CA GLY A 217 35.89 32.50 -6.58
C GLY A 217 36.16 31.22 -7.39
N GLY A 218 36.19 31.33 -8.71
CA GLY A 218 36.28 30.20 -9.63
C GLY A 218 37.63 30.06 -10.31
N HIS A 219 38.64 29.56 -9.62
CA HIS A 219 39.73 28.86 -10.33
C HIS A 219 39.41 27.36 -10.32
N PRO A 220 39.63 26.62 -11.42
CA PRO A 220 39.51 25.18 -11.42
C PRO A 220 40.37 24.59 -10.29
N ASN A 221 39.75 23.99 -9.28
CA ASN A 221 40.45 23.34 -8.17
C ASN A 221 41.09 22.01 -8.62
N TRP A 222 40.94 21.66 -9.90
CA TRP A 222 41.33 20.40 -10.51
C TRP A 222 41.87 20.68 -11.92
N PRO A 223 43.07 20.18 -12.28
CA PRO A 223 43.48 20.05 -13.68
C PRO A 223 42.37 19.49 -14.56
N VAL A 224 42.19 20.04 -15.77
CA VAL A 224 41.19 19.66 -16.80
C VAL A 224 41.21 18.16 -17.14
N GLU A 225 42.26 17.48 -16.70
CA GLU A 225 42.49 16.07 -16.92
C GLU A 225 41.92 15.18 -15.80
N LEU A 226 41.48 15.66 -14.63
CA LEU A 226 41.04 14.82 -13.48
C LEU A 226 39.53 14.49 -13.48
N GLY A 227 39.18 13.20 -13.29
CA GLY A 227 37.81 12.74 -13.01
C GLY A 227 37.59 11.26 -13.32
N CYS A 228 36.58 10.61 -12.72
CA CYS A 228 36.11 9.30 -13.21
C CYS A 228 35.73 9.43 -14.70
N ARG A 229 35.83 8.36 -15.51
CA ARG A 229 35.28 8.39 -16.89
C ARG A 229 33.74 8.37 -16.83
N GLU A 230 33.17 9.44 -16.31
CA GLU A 230 31.76 9.78 -16.42
C GLU A 230 31.52 10.18 -17.88
N LYS A 231 30.62 9.47 -18.54
CA LYS A 231 30.24 9.79 -19.93
C LYS A 231 28.74 9.90 -20.02
N ASP A 232 28.26 11.11 -19.76
CA ASP A 232 26.86 11.49 -19.89
C ASP A 232 26.33 11.06 -21.29
N ASN A 233 25.29 10.20 -21.30
CA ASN A 233 24.59 9.72 -22.51
C ASN A 233 25.36 8.85 -23.54
N MET A 234 26.55 8.27 -23.27
CA MET A 234 27.39 7.74 -24.36
C MET A 234 27.52 6.21 -24.46
N GLN A 235 26.67 5.63 -25.31
CA GLN A 235 27.01 4.75 -26.46
C GLN A 235 28.22 3.81 -26.36
N ILE A 236 28.41 3.08 -25.26
CA ILE A 236 29.40 1.98 -25.27
C ILE A 236 28.91 0.92 -26.26
N LYS A 237 29.67 0.70 -27.34
CA LYS A 237 29.32 -0.22 -28.45
C LYS A 237 29.99 -1.59 -28.34
N GLN A 238 30.69 -1.87 -27.24
CA GLN A 238 31.40 -3.12 -27.00
C GLN A 238 31.57 -3.36 -25.49
N VAL A 239 31.82 -4.60 -25.07
CA VAL A 239 32.17 -4.90 -23.68
C VAL A 239 33.48 -4.19 -23.32
N GLY A 240 33.52 -3.49 -22.19
CA GLY A 240 34.66 -2.69 -21.76
C GLY A 240 35.03 -2.87 -20.29
N PRO A 241 36.02 -2.11 -19.79
CA PRO A 241 36.29 -2.03 -18.36
C PRO A 241 35.05 -1.50 -17.61
N LYS A 242 35.01 -1.73 -16.29
CA LYS A 242 33.91 -1.30 -15.42
C LYS A 242 33.66 0.21 -15.55
N TRP A 243 32.40 0.63 -15.59
CA TRP A 243 31.98 2.02 -15.80
C TRP A 243 30.61 2.32 -15.18
N GLU A 244 30.23 3.59 -15.07
CA GLU A 244 28.92 4.02 -14.55
C GLU A 244 28.13 4.82 -15.58
N ASN A 245 26.81 4.60 -15.59
CA ASN A 245 25.85 5.37 -16.36
C ASN A 245 24.96 6.19 -15.40
N PRO A 246 25.26 7.48 -15.17
CA PRO A 246 24.35 8.38 -14.46
C PRO A 246 23.16 8.69 -15.39
N ALA A 247 21.96 8.26 -15.01
CA ALA A 247 20.76 8.43 -15.83
C ALA A 247 19.64 9.11 -15.03
N THR A 248 18.94 10.07 -15.64
CA THR A 248 17.73 10.67 -15.07
C THR A 248 16.48 9.87 -15.45
N LEU A 249 15.40 9.96 -14.66
CA LEU A 249 14.08 9.46 -15.12
C LEU A 249 13.45 10.40 -16.15
N GLY A 250 13.52 11.71 -15.89
CA GLY A 250 12.99 12.75 -16.78
C GLY A 250 13.99 13.22 -17.83
N THR A 251 13.75 14.43 -18.31
CA THR A 251 14.72 15.24 -19.07
C THR A 251 15.65 15.99 -18.14
N SER A 252 15.25 16.19 -16.87
CA SER A 252 16.01 16.94 -15.89
C SER A 252 16.69 16.12 -14.81
N TYR A 253 17.77 16.71 -14.32
CA TYR A 253 18.43 16.33 -13.08
C TYR A 253 17.64 16.87 -11.86
N GLY A 254 16.85 17.93 -11.98
CA GLY A 254 15.97 18.43 -10.92
C GLY A 254 14.55 17.90 -11.03
N TYR A 255 13.72 18.14 -10.01
CA TYR A 255 12.29 17.89 -10.13
C TYR A 255 11.66 19.01 -10.97
N LEU A 256 10.94 18.64 -12.02
CA LEU A 256 10.14 19.55 -12.82
C LEU A 256 8.68 19.13 -12.76
N GLN A 257 7.82 19.99 -12.23
CA GLN A 257 6.38 19.73 -12.14
C GLN A 257 5.75 19.41 -13.51
N ALA A 258 6.22 20.06 -14.58
CA ALA A 258 5.76 19.80 -15.93
C ALA A 258 6.10 18.38 -16.44
N GLU A 259 7.19 17.76 -15.97
CA GLU A 259 7.50 16.37 -16.30
C GLU A 259 6.53 15.42 -15.60
N GLU A 260 6.10 15.74 -14.38
CA GLU A 260 5.09 14.98 -13.65
C GLU A 260 3.72 15.08 -14.30
N GLU A 261 3.24 16.30 -14.57
CA GLU A 261 1.90 16.56 -15.13
C GLU A 261 1.73 15.99 -16.54
N ARG A 262 2.82 15.93 -17.32
CA ARG A 262 2.82 15.40 -18.70
C ARG A 262 3.29 13.95 -18.78
N ASP A 263 3.59 13.32 -17.64
CA ASP A 263 4.22 12.01 -17.52
C ASP A 263 5.45 11.84 -18.44
N ALA A 264 6.27 12.89 -18.56
CA ALA A 264 7.40 13.00 -19.49
C ALA A 264 8.66 12.23 -19.03
N TYR A 265 8.51 11.25 -18.14
CA TYR A 265 9.59 10.37 -17.69
C TYR A 265 9.74 9.15 -18.61
N LYS A 266 10.96 8.58 -18.66
CA LYS A 266 11.22 7.29 -19.35
C LYS A 266 10.23 6.22 -18.88
N SER A 267 9.66 5.46 -19.82
CA SER A 267 8.74 4.37 -19.49
C SER A 267 9.46 3.25 -18.73
N PRO A 268 8.74 2.40 -17.96
CA PRO A 268 9.34 1.22 -17.32
C PRO A 268 10.12 0.33 -18.28
N THR A 269 9.59 0.09 -19.49
CA THR A 269 10.29 -0.66 -20.55
C THR A 269 11.63 -0.02 -20.90
N ALA A 270 11.66 1.29 -21.11
CA ALA A 270 12.89 2.00 -21.48
C ALA A 270 13.95 1.93 -20.38
N LEU A 271 13.54 2.02 -19.11
CA LEU A 271 14.45 1.92 -17.96
C LEU A 271 15.01 0.50 -17.78
N ILE A 272 14.19 -0.52 -17.94
CA ILE A 272 14.61 -1.94 -17.86
C ILE A 272 15.55 -2.28 -19.02
N HIS A 273 15.23 -1.82 -20.24
CA HIS A 273 16.11 -1.98 -21.40
C HIS A 273 17.45 -1.28 -21.18
N LEU A 274 17.44 -0.08 -20.59
CA LEU A 274 18.67 0.64 -20.23
C LEU A 274 19.50 -0.14 -19.21
N LEU A 275 18.88 -0.69 -18.16
CA LEU A 275 19.57 -1.53 -17.18
C LEU A 275 20.24 -2.74 -17.84
N CYS A 276 19.49 -3.47 -18.67
CA CYS A 276 20.00 -4.66 -19.37
C CYS A 276 21.17 -4.32 -20.31
N ASP A 277 21.08 -3.19 -21.01
CA ASP A 277 22.11 -2.71 -21.93
C ASP A 277 23.38 -2.26 -21.21
N VAL A 278 23.25 -1.55 -20.09
CA VAL A 278 24.39 -1.11 -19.26
C VAL A 278 25.11 -2.32 -18.64
N VAL A 279 24.36 -3.26 -18.07
CA VAL A 279 24.91 -4.43 -17.39
C VAL A 279 25.61 -5.38 -18.36
N SER A 280 25.06 -5.61 -19.56
CA SER A 280 25.70 -6.48 -20.56
C SER A 280 27.02 -5.92 -21.10
N LYS A 281 27.22 -4.61 -20.96
CA LYS A 281 28.46 -3.89 -21.33
C LYS A 281 29.41 -3.70 -20.15
N ASN A 282 29.21 -4.43 -19.06
CA ASN A 282 30.01 -4.36 -17.84
C ASN A 282 29.87 -3.03 -17.06
N GLY A 283 28.73 -2.34 -17.19
CA GLY A 283 28.47 -1.08 -16.51
C GLY A 283 27.59 -1.20 -15.26
N ASN A 284 27.50 -0.10 -14.53
CA ASN A 284 26.59 0.14 -13.41
C ASN A 284 25.58 1.21 -13.80
N LEU A 285 24.29 0.93 -13.72
CA LEU A 285 23.26 1.94 -13.91
C LEU A 285 23.07 2.70 -12.61
N LEU A 286 23.40 3.99 -12.59
CA LEU A 286 23.19 4.87 -11.45
C LEU A 286 22.02 5.80 -11.76
N LEU A 287 20.84 5.47 -11.23
CA LEU A 287 19.59 6.15 -11.55
C LEU A 287 19.33 7.31 -10.60
N LYS A 288 19.15 8.50 -11.16
CA LYS A 288 18.85 9.71 -10.41
C LYS A 288 17.37 9.85 -10.13
N ILE A 289 17.03 10.05 -8.85
CA ILE A 289 15.69 10.43 -8.41
C ILE A 289 15.70 11.88 -7.94
N ALA A 290 14.78 12.68 -8.49
CA ALA A 290 14.63 14.08 -8.13
C ALA A 290 13.38 14.25 -7.25
N PRO A 291 13.55 14.41 -5.93
CA PRO A 291 12.43 14.68 -5.03
C PRO A 291 11.88 16.09 -5.25
N LYS A 292 10.61 16.28 -4.89
CA LYS A 292 9.94 17.58 -4.79
C LYS A 292 10.60 18.44 -3.71
N ALA A 293 10.23 19.72 -3.65
CA ALA A 293 10.78 20.67 -2.68
C ALA A 293 10.56 20.22 -1.22
N ASP A 294 9.50 19.47 -0.95
CA ASP A 294 9.18 18.88 0.37
C ASP A 294 9.93 17.56 0.67
N GLY A 295 10.81 17.11 -0.22
CA GLY A 295 11.57 15.87 -0.07
C GLY A 295 10.85 14.61 -0.56
N THR A 296 9.59 14.70 -1.00
CA THR A 296 8.84 13.54 -1.51
C THR A 296 9.27 13.15 -2.93
N ILE A 297 9.27 11.84 -3.25
CA ILE A 297 9.52 11.38 -4.62
C ILE A 297 8.24 11.57 -5.45
N PRO A 298 8.28 12.14 -6.66
CA PRO A 298 7.09 12.29 -7.51
C PRO A 298 6.44 10.94 -7.88
N GLU A 299 5.11 10.89 -7.96
CA GLU A 299 4.38 9.63 -8.15
C GLU A 299 4.72 8.95 -9.46
N GLY A 300 4.88 9.73 -10.54
CA GLY A 300 5.31 9.23 -11.84
C GLY A 300 6.66 8.53 -11.76
N MET A 301 7.60 9.04 -10.95
CA MET A 301 8.89 8.38 -10.69
C MET A 301 8.72 7.13 -9.82
N GLN A 302 7.88 7.16 -8.78
CA GLN A 302 7.60 6.01 -7.92
C GLN A 302 7.04 4.82 -8.71
N ARG A 303 6.05 5.04 -9.58
CA ARG A 303 5.45 3.99 -10.42
C ARG A 303 6.49 3.25 -11.27
N ARG A 304 7.49 3.98 -11.79
CA ARG A 304 8.56 3.43 -12.63
C ARG A 304 9.58 2.63 -11.82
N LEU A 305 9.94 3.12 -10.64
CA LEU A 305 10.81 2.40 -9.71
C LEU A 305 10.19 1.08 -9.25
N LEU A 306 8.89 1.09 -8.91
CA LEU A 306 8.16 -0.12 -8.53
C LEU A 306 8.10 -1.12 -9.69
N ALA A 307 7.80 -0.66 -10.91
CA ALA A 307 7.79 -1.53 -12.09
C ALA A 307 9.18 -2.15 -12.41
N MET A 308 10.28 -1.42 -12.17
CA MET A 308 11.63 -1.97 -12.27
C MET A 308 11.88 -3.04 -11.19
N GLY A 309 11.43 -2.79 -9.95
CA GLY A 309 11.51 -3.73 -8.83
C GLY A 309 10.79 -5.04 -9.14
N GLU A 310 9.52 -4.97 -9.52
CA GLU A 310 8.71 -6.15 -9.90
C GLU A 310 9.37 -7.00 -11.00
N TRP A 311 10.00 -6.34 -11.98
CA TRP A 311 10.73 -7.06 -13.03
C TRP A 311 12.00 -7.73 -12.50
N LEU A 312 12.76 -7.05 -11.63
CA LEU A 312 13.98 -7.59 -11.01
C LEU A 312 13.71 -8.73 -10.03
N ASP A 313 12.55 -8.78 -9.38
CA ASP A 313 12.20 -9.87 -8.47
C ASP A 313 12.11 -11.22 -9.19
N LEU A 314 11.60 -11.18 -10.42
CA LEU A 314 11.53 -12.32 -11.30
C LEU A 314 12.84 -12.54 -12.08
N ASN A 315 13.52 -11.45 -12.45
CA ASN A 315 14.61 -11.43 -13.42
C ASN A 315 15.93 -10.87 -12.87
N GLY A 316 16.20 -11.01 -11.57
CA GLY A 316 17.41 -10.47 -10.93
C GLY A 316 18.66 -11.30 -11.20
N GLU A 317 18.51 -12.62 -11.34
CA GLU A 317 19.59 -13.59 -11.67
C GLU A 317 20.52 -13.20 -12.85
N PRO A 318 20.01 -12.83 -14.04
CA PRO A 318 20.81 -12.33 -15.18
C PRO A 318 21.51 -10.97 -14.95
N ILE A 319 21.17 -10.25 -13.87
CA ILE A 319 21.68 -8.91 -13.57
C ILE A 319 22.72 -9.02 -12.47
N TYR A 320 22.30 -9.46 -11.28
CA TYR A 320 23.14 -9.52 -10.09
C TYR A 320 24.13 -10.68 -10.14
N GLY A 321 25.37 -10.45 -9.71
CA GLY A 321 26.41 -11.49 -9.69
C GLY A 321 26.87 -11.97 -11.06
N THR A 322 26.49 -11.29 -12.15
CA THR A 322 26.87 -11.66 -13.51
C THR A 322 28.16 -11.00 -13.97
N ARG A 323 28.76 -11.57 -15.02
CA ARG A 323 29.88 -11.02 -15.79
C ARG A 323 29.43 -10.80 -17.23
N PRO A 324 30.04 -9.84 -17.96
CA PRO A 324 29.72 -9.68 -19.38
C PRO A 324 30.03 -10.96 -20.15
N TRP A 325 29.20 -11.24 -21.17
CA TRP A 325 29.48 -12.27 -22.18
C TRP A 325 30.46 -11.73 -23.23
N GLU A 326 31.02 -12.60 -24.08
CA GLU A 326 31.93 -12.21 -25.17
C GLU A 326 31.31 -11.18 -26.13
N GLN A 327 30.01 -11.31 -26.35
CA GLN A 327 29.18 -10.40 -27.15
C GLN A 327 28.04 -9.86 -26.28
N TYR A 328 27.87 -8.54 -26.21
CA TYR A 328 26.86 -7.93 -25.35
C TYR A 328 25.44 -7.88 -25.97
N GLN A 329 25.33 -7.95 -27.30
CA GLN A 329 24.05 -7.90 -28.03
C GLN A 329 23.99 -8.75 -29.30
N GLU A 330 22.79 -9.20 -29.67
CA GLU A 330 22.46 -9.80 -30.97
C GLU A 330 21.16 -9.19 -31.49
N LYS A 331 21.07 -8.88 -32.79
CA LYS A 331 19.83 -8.33 -33.38
C LYS A 331 18.96 -9.45 -33.93
N LEU A 332 17.65 -9.35 -33.72
CA LEU A 332 16.70 -10.40 -34.11
C LEU A 332 16.18 -10.23 -35.55
N ASP A 333 16.02 -8.99 -36.06
CA ASP A 333 15.67 -8.71 -37.48
C ASP A 333 15.95 -7.25 -37.90
N LYS A 334 16.06 -6.99 -39.23
CA LYS A 334 16.26 -5.64 -39.82
C LYS A 334 14.94 -4.84 -39.85
N ALA A 335 14.85 -3.83 -38.98
CA ALA A 335 13.90 -2.70 -38.96
C ALA A 335 12.72 -2.77 -37.96
N SER A 336 12.83 -1.97 -36.89
CA SER A 336 11.84 -0.95 -36.49
C SER A 336 12.37 -0.23 -35.26
N GLY A 337 13.29 0.71 -35.48
CA GLY A 337 13.66 1.66 -34.44
C GLY A 337 12.48 2.58 -34.17
N THR A 338 11.97 2.60 -32.94
CA THR A 338 11.06 3.66 -32.51
C THR A 338 11.86 4.95 -32.38
N ASN A 339 11.65 5.88 -33.31
CA ASN A 339 12.21 7.23 -33.25
C ASN A 339 11.61 7.98 -32.05
N ASN A 340 12.48 8.40 -31.13
CA ASN A 340 12.18 9.42 -30.12
C ASN A 340 12.71 10.77 -30.65
N PRO A 341 11.93 11.88 -30.60
CA PRO A 341 12.33 13.18 -31.17
C PRO A 341 13.55 13.86 -30.53
N SER A 342 14.18 13.26 -29.50
CA SER A 342 15.21 13.88 -28.67
C SER A 342 16.67 13.69 -29.13
N GLY A 343 16.92 13.03 -30.26
CA GLY A 343 18.26 12.94 -30.86
C GLY A 343 19.32 12.15 -30.07
N LYS A 344 18.93 11.37 -29.05
CA LYS A 344 19.83 10.54 -28.22
C LYS A 344 19.74 9.04 -28.58
N HIS A 345 20.85 8.31 -28.38
CA HIS A 345 21.05 6.90 -28.77
C HIS A 345 19.88 5.98 -28.37
N THR A 346 19.30 5.28 -29.34
CA THR A 346 18.15 4.38 -29.12
C THR A 346 18.62 2.95 -28.86
N ILE A 347 18.15 2.35 -27.76
CA ILE A 347 18.32 0.92 -27.50
C ILE A 347 17.40 0.18 -28.47
N ASP A 348 17.98 -0.73 -29.26
CA ASP A 348 17.22 -1.52 -30.21
C ASP A 348 16.32 -2.52 -29.46
N ALA A 349 15.01 -2.26 -29.39
CA ALA A 349 14.08 -3.14 -28.69
C ALA A 349 14.01 -4.53 -29.32
N ASN A 350 14.38 -4.69 -30.60
CA ASN A 350 14.38 -5.99 -31.29
C ASN A 350 15.75 -6.67 -31.24
N SER A 351 16.29 -6.78 -30.04
CA SER A 351 17.60 -7.38 -29.83
C SER A 351 17.70 -8.15 -28.51
N ILE A 352 18.70 -9.01 -28.42
CA ILE A 352 19.08 -9.77 -27.25
C ILE A 352 20.22 -9.02 -26.54
N ARG A 353 20.24 -9.04 -25.20
CA ARG A 353 21.42 -8.69 -24.39
C ARG A 353 21.96 -9.94 -23.70
N PHE A 354 23.28 -10.03 -23.54
CA PHE A 354 23.91 -11.21 -22.95
C PHE A 354 24.70 -10.90 -21.68
N THR A 355 24.55 -11.76 -20.69
CA THR A 355 25.44 -11.85 -19.52
C THR A 355 25.77 -13.32 -19.25
N ARG A 356 26.73 -13.59 -18.37
CA ARG A 356 26.99 -14.94 -17.84
C ARG A 356 27.04 -14.95 -16.32
N SER A 357 26.74 -16.12 -15.79
CA SER A 357 27.08 -16.50 -14.41
C SER A 357 28.58 -16.33 -14.14
N ALA A 358 28.93 -16.02 -12.89
CA ALA A 358 30.32 -15.79 -12.48
C ALA A 358 31.22 -17.03 -12.67
N ASP A 359 30.65 -18.24 -12.57
CA ASP A 359 31.35 -19.51 -12.80
C ASP A 359 31.39 -19.92 -14.29
N GLY A 360 30.74 -19.16 -15.17
CA GLY A 360 30.68 -19.43 -16.62
C GLY A 360 29.78 -20.60 -17.02
N SER A 361 29.05 -21.23 -16.09
CA SER A 361 28.21 -22.40 -16.37
C SER A 361 26.93 -22.08 -17.16
N GLN A 362 26.49 -20.83 -17.09
CA GLN A 362 25.24 -20.33 -17.67
C GLN A 362 25.44 -19.04 -18.45
N VAL A 363 24.79 -18.98 -19.62
CA VAL A 363 24.57 -17.78 -20.44
C VAL A 363 23.14 -17.30 -20.22
N TYR A 364 22.97 -16.02 -19.97
CA TYR A 364 21.67 -15.37 -19.90
C TYR A 364 21.43 -14.61 -21.20
N CYS A 365 20.37 -14.96 -21.92
CA CYS A 365 19.92 -14.28 -23.13
C CYS A 365 18.66 -13.47 -22.79
N ILE A 366 18.81 -12.15 -22.70
CA ILE A 366 17.77 -11.20 -22.32
C ILE A 366 17.14 -10.64 -23.60
N LEU A 367 15.96 -11.15 -23.95
CA LEU A 367 15.15 -10.71 -25.08
C LEU A 367 14.43 -9.40 -24.74
N LEU A 368 14.82 -8.29 -25.37
CA LEU A 368 14.20 -6.99 -25.11
C LEU A 368 12.78 -6.88 -25.70
N SER A 369 12.48 -7.67 -26.74
CA SER A 369 11.14 -7.88 -27.31
C SER A 369 10.68 -9.33 -27.12
N TRP A 370 9.38 -9.58 -27.31
CA TRP A 370 8.85 -10.95 -27.35
C TRP A 370 8.83 -11.42 -28.81
N PRO A 371 9.43 -12.57 -29.15
CA PRO A 371 9.44 -13.08 -30.52
C PRO A 371 8.02 -13.46 -30.98
N GLU A 372 7.81 -13.59 -32.29
CA GLU A 372 6.50 -13.97 -32.86
C GLU A 372 6.27 -15.49 -32.82
N GLU A 373 7.26 -16.31 -33.17
CA GLU A 373 7.14 -17.78 -33.18
C GLU A 373 8.37 -18.51 -32.65
N GLN A 374 9.55 -18.23 -33.20
CA GLN A 374 10.82 -18.80 -32.76
C GLN A 374 11.86 -17.68 -32.65
N VAL A 375 12.87 -17.90 -31.82
CA VAL A 375 14.04 -17.05 -31.74
C VAL A 375 15.29 -17.88 -32.04
N GLN A 376 16.05 -17.44 -33.04
CA GLN A 376 17.36 -18.00 -33.34
C GLN A 376 18.42 -17.12 -32.67
N ILE A 377 19.27 -17.74 -31.86
CA ILE A 377 20.34 -17.10 -31.09
C ILE A 377 21.66 -17.52 -31.72
N ASN A 378 22.12 -16.75 -32.69
CA ASN A 378 23.32 -17.00 -33.48
C ASN A 378 24.59 -16.84 -32.64
N SER A 379 24.57 -16.01 -31.59
CA SER A 379 25.69 -15.85 -30.65
C SER A 379 26.02 -17.14 -29.87
N LEU A 380 25.19 -18.18 -29.96
CA LEU A 380 25.43 -19.50 -29.38
C LEU A 380 25.89 -20.55 -30.41
N ALA A 381 26.17 -20.16 -31.65
CA ALA A 381 26.70 -21.06 -32.66
C ALA A 381 28.01 -21.72 -32.20
N GLY A 382 28.08 -23.05 -32.25
CA GLY A 382 29.23 -23.83 -31.79
C GLY A 382 29.34 -24.05 -30.28
N HIS A 383 28.47 -23.42 -29.46
CA HIS A 383 28.42 -23.70 -28.02
C HIS A 383 27.62 -24.97 -27.73
N ARG A 384 28.12 -25.81 -26.81
CA ARG A 384 27.34 -26.96 -26.32
C ARG A 384 26.26 -26.51 -25.35
N VAL A 385 25.00 -26.79 -25.69
CA VAL A 385 23.82 -26.48 -24.89
C VAL A 385 23.27 -27.77 -24.27
N SER A 386 23.19 -27.84 -22.95
CA SER A 386 22.63 -28.98 -22.22
C SER A 386 21.21 -28.73 -21.73
N LYS A 387 20.85 -27.47 -21.47
CA LYS A 387 19.54 -27.08 -20.96
C LYS A 387 19.21 -25.64 -21.34
N VAL A 388 17.95 -25.39 -21.70
CA VAL A 388 17.38 -24.05 -21.86
C VAL A 388 16.15 -23.92 -20.96
N ARG A 389 16.06 -22.83 -20.20
CA ARG A 389 14.88 -22.49 -19.39
C ARG A 389 14.44 -21.05 -19.66
N LEU A 390 13.14 -20.81 -19.62
CA LEU A 390 12.57 -19.46 -19.60
C LEU A 390 12.35 -19.05 -18.15
N LEU A 391 13.01 -17.98 -17.71
CA LEU A 391 12.85 -17.46 -16.36
C LEU A 391 11.41 -16.97 -16.16
N GLY A 392 10.84 -17.29 -15.00
CA GLY A 392 9.43 -17.00 -14.68
C GLY A 392 8.39 -17.95 -15.29
N SER A 393 8.81 -18.98 -16.03
CA SER A 393 7.91 -20.03 -16.52
C SER A 393 8.17 -21.38 -15.84
N ARG A 394 7.09 -22.08 -15.44
CA ARG A 394 7.15 -23.50 -15.03
C ARG A 394 7.05 -24.46 -16.22
N VAL A 395 6.63 -23.96 -17.37
CA VAL A 395 6.53 -24.72 -18.62
C VAL A 395 7.90 -24.73 -19.29
N GLY A 396 8.39 -25.93 -19.63
CA GLY A 396 9.62 -26.09 -20.39
C GLY A 396 9.52 -25.42 -21.77
N VAL A 397 10.66 -24.98 -22.29
CA VAL A 397 10.73 -24.38 -23.63
C VAL A 397 11.24 -25.43 -24.59
N ALA A 398 10.64 -25.55 -25.77
CA ALA A 398 11.19 -26.41 -26.82
C ALA A 398 12.37 -25.69 -27.49
N TRP A 399 13.46 -26.42 -27.69
CA TRP A 399 14.67 -25.89 -28.32
C TRP A 399 15.45 -27.00 -29.01
N HIS A 400 16.26 -26.62 -29.99
CA HIS A 400 17.23 -27.49 -30.64
C HIS A 400 18.42 -26.65 -31.11
N THR A 401 19.57 -27.30 -31.31
CA THR A 401 20.77 -26.65 -31.83
C THR A 401 20.89 -26.88 -33.33
N GLU A 402 21.10 -25.81 -34.09
CA GLU A 402 21.44 -25.86 -35.51
C GLU A 402 22.90 -25.46 -35.71
N LYS A 403 23.40 -25.60 -36.96
CA LYS A 403 24.76 -25.17 -37.32
C LYS A 403 25.01 -23.69 -37.01
N ASP A 404 23.97 -22.87 -37.17
CA ASP A 404 24.06 -21.42 -37.11
C ASP A 404 23.64 -20.84 -35.75
N GLY A 405 23.25 -21.67 -34.77
CA GLY A 405 22.89 -21.19 -33.42
C GLY A 405 21.90 -22.06 -32.65
N LEU A 406 21.44 -21.54 -31.50
CA LEU A 406 20.38 -22.15 -30.70
C LEU A 406 19.02 -21.64 -31.19
N VAL A 407 18.11 -22.54 -31.56
CA VAL A 407 16.73 -22.20 -31.91
C VAL A 407 15.83 -22.51 -30.72
N VAL A 408 15.06 -21.53 -30.29
CA VAL A 408 14.13 -21.65 -29.16
C VAL A 408 12.73 -21.31 -29.63
N THR A 409 11.80 -22.24 -29.46
CA THR A 409 10.39 -22.02 -29.80
C THR A 409 9.69 -21.22 -28.71
N ARG A 410 8.95 -20.19 -29.12
CA ARG A 410 8.22 -19.31 -28.22
C ARG A 410 7.11 -20.06 -27.47
N PRO A 411 7.07 -19.99 -26.13
CA PRO A 411 5.93 -20.45 -25.35
C PRO A 411 4.68 -19.60 -25.60
N LYS A 412 3.48 -20.19 -25.52
CA LYS A 412 2.21 -19.47 -25.72
C LYS A 412 1.98 -18.34 -24.69
N VAL A 413 2.56 -18.47 -23.49
CA VAL A 413 2.39 -17.53 -22.38
C VAL A 413 3.67 -16.71 -22.21
N LYS A 414 3.52 -15.39 -22.25
CA LYS A 414 4.62 -14.44 -21.98
C LYS A 414 4.89 -14.38 -20.48
N PRO A 415 6.13 -14.62 -19.99
CA PRO A 415 6.41 -14.72 -18.56
C PRO A 415 6.47 -13.37 -17.84
N CYS A 416 6.76 -12.28 -18.55
CA CYS A 416 6.85 -10.95 -17.95
C CYS A 416 6.64 -9.83 -18.98
N LYS A 417 6.38 -8.61 -18.50
CA LYS A 417 5.90 -7.49 -19.35
C LYS A 417 7.00 -6.86 -20.21
N TYR A 418 8.20 -6.64 -19.67
CA TYR A 418 9.16 -5.65 -20.20
C TYR A 418 10.35 -6.21 -21.01
N ALA A 419 10.99 -7.28 -20.53
CA ALA A 419 12.06 -8.01 -21.22
C ALA A 419 12.07 -9.46 -20.71
N ASN A 420 12.31 -10.46 -21.57
CA ASN A 420 12.14 -11.89 -21.25
C ASN A 420 13.46 -12.65 -21.31
N LEU A 421 13.60 -13.72 -20.54
CA LEU A 421 14.92 -14.25 -20.24
C LEU A 421 15.05 -15.74 -20.44
N LEU A 422 15.95 -16.11 -21.32
CA LEU A 422 16.38 -17.48 -21.52
C LEU A 422 17.68 -17.72 -20.78
N VAL A 423 17.74 -18.79 -20.02
CA VAL A 423 18.97 -19.25 -19.38
C VAL A 423 19.43 -20.51 -20.06
N VAL A 424 20.65 -20.47 -20.58
CA VAL A 424 21.28 -21.51 -21.39
C VAL A 424 22.45 -22.08 -20.60
N SER A 425 22.38 -23.37 -20.25
CA SER A 425 23.45 -24.07 -19.54
C SER A 425 24.35 -24.82 -20.52
N SER A 426 25.66 -24.79 -20.27
CA SER A 426 26.64 -25.57 -21.03
C SER A 426 27.08 -26.84 -20.29
N SER A 427 27.50 -27.88 -21.03
CA SER A 427 28.02 -29.14 -20.48
C SER A 427 29.52 -29.15 -20.20
N ASP A 428 30.26 -28.11 -20.60
CA ASP A 428 31.73 -28.15 -20.69
C ASP A 428 32.47 -27.40 -19.55
N SER A 429 31.96 -27.39 -18.31
CA SER A 429 32.71 -26.79 -17.18
C SER A 429 33.76 -27.77 -16.60
N GLN A 430 34.90 -27.88 -17.28
CA GLN A 430 36.18 -28.42 -16.76
C GLN A 430 37.32 -27.45 -17.14
N GLU A 431 37.99 -26.91 -16.11
CA GLU A 431 39.31 -26.18 -16.08
C GLU A 431 39.38 -24.81 -16.80
N GLN A 432 39.82 -23.68 -16.22
CA GLN A 432 40.87 -23.42 -15.22
C GLN A 432 40.51 -22.26 -14.25
N PRO A 433 40.93 -22.31 -12.98
CA PRO A 433 40.87 -21.17 -12.07
C PRO A 433 42.11 -20.27 -12.23
N GLN A 434 41.93 -19.02 -12.64
CA GLN A 434 42.88 -17.95 -12.30
C GLN A 434 42.59 -17.49 -10.87
N HIS A 435 43.61 -17.57 -10.03
CA HIS A 435 43.58 -17.19 -8.62
C HIS A 435 42.98 -15.79 -8.40
N PHE A 436 41.81 -15.74 -7.79
CA PHE A 436 41.41 -14.65 -6.89
C PHE A 436 40.85 -15.28 -5.61
N LEU A 437 41.39 -14.84 -4.47
CA LEU A 437 41.07 -15.37 -3.14
C LEU A 437 39.59 -15.12 -2.81
N ALA A 438 38.81 -16.19 -2.77
CA ALA A 438 37.53 -16.25 -2.09
C ALA A 438 37.75 -16.68 -0.63
N PRO A 439 37.08 -16.07 0.37
CA PRO A 439 36.92 -16.67 1.68
C PRO A 439 35.88 -17.80 1.60
N SER A 440 36.41 -19.01 1.56
CA SER A 440 35.83 -20.33 1.86
C SER A 440 34.40 -20.42 2.40
N HIS A 441 33.51 -20.99 1.58
CA HIS A 441 32.54 -22.00 2.02
C HIS A 441 32.89 -23.32 1.34
N LEU A 442 33.23 -24.37 2.11
CA LEU A 442 32.94 -25.78 1.84
C LEU A 442 33.76 -26.70 2.77
N CYS A 443 33.10 -27.63 3.45
CA CYS A 443 33.41 -29.05 3.25
C CYS A 443 32.30 -29.94 3.84
N LEU A 444 31.56 -30.63 2.97
CA LEU A 444 30.93 -31.91 3.29
C LEU A 444 31.79 -33.00 2.63
N ARG A 445 32.48 -33.81 3.44
CA ARG A 445 33.02 -35.10 3.03
C ARG A 445 32.41 -36.20 3.89
N ARG A 446 31.81 -37.18 3.22
CA ARG A 446 31.55 -38.52 3.74
C ARG A 446 32.87 -39.14 4.20
N ILE A 447 32.92 -39.63 5.43
CA ILE A 447 33.91 -40.59 5.91
C ILE A 447 33.16 -41.83 6.45
N GLN A 448 33.55 -42.99 5.94
CA GLN A 448 33.14 -44.31 6.41
C GLN A 448 33.68 -44.52 7.83
N ILE A 449 32.83 -44.91 8.77
CA ILE A 449 33.26 -45.33 10.12
C ILE A 449 33.34 -46.85 10.13
N THR A 450 34.54 -47.38 10.32
CA THR A 450 34.75 -48.74 10.79
C THR A 450 35.77 -48.68 11.92
N ARG A 451 35.39 -49.23 13.09
CA ARG A 451 36.18 -49.50 14.31
C ARG A 451 36.68 -48.29 15.11
N LEU A 452 36.11 -48.12 16.30
CA LEU A 452 36.75 -48.50 17.57
C LEU A 452 35.76 -48.26 18.73
N PHE A 453 35.19 -49.35 19.23
CA PHE A 453 34.61 -49.41 20.55
C PHE A 453 35.75 -49.49 21.57
N GLU A 454 35.57 -48.80 22.71
CA GLU A 454 35.98 -49.14 24.08
C GLU A 454 36.46 -47.89 24.82
N ASN A 455 35.57 -47.30 25.66
CA ASN A 455 35.83 -47.08 27.09
C ASN A 455 34.68 -46.32 27.79
N ASN A 456 34.03 -47.04 28.72
CA ASN A 456 32.80 -46.70 29.44
C ASN A 456 32.97 -45.69 30.61
N MET A 457 33.81 -44.66 30.47
CA MET A 457 34.06 -43.71 31.58
C MET A 457 33.38 -42.35 31.43
N VAL A 458 33.07 -41.91 30.20
CA VAL A 458 32.52 -40.57 29.93
C VAL A 458 31.00 -40.49 30.19
N ILE A 459 30.28 -41.60 30.01
CA ILE A 459 28.82 -41.65 30.18
C ILE A 459 28.40 -41.49 31.65
N ARG A 460 29.23 -41.94 32.61
CA ARG A 460 28.88 -41.87 34.04
C ARG A 460 29.05 -40.48 34.66
N ILE A 461 29.92 -39.62 34.10
CA ILE A 461 30.14 -38.27 34.61
C ILE A 461 29.07 -37.30 34.07
N LEU A 462 28.57 -37.50 32.85
CA LEU A 462 27.47 -36.70 32.31
C LEU A 462 26.13 -36.96 33.01
N SER A 463 25.86 -38.19 33.48
CA SER A 463 24.62 -38.49 34.20
C SER A 463 24.52 -37.83 35.58
N MET A 464 25.65 -37.52 36.23
CA MET A 464 25.65 -36.86 37.54
C MET A 464 25.51 -35.33 37.46
N LEU A 465 25.92 -34.71 36.34
CA LEU A 465 25.77 -33.26 36.12
C LEU A 465 24.36 -32.84 35.67
N LEU A 466 23.56 -33.76 35.11
CA LEU A 466 22.19 -33.51 34.66
C LEU A 466 21.13 -33.56 35.78
N ALA A 467 21.47 -34.04 36.97
CA ALA A 467 20.55 -34.13 38.10
C ALA A 467 20.56 -32.89 39.04
N GLY A 468 21.47 -31.93 38.82
CA GLY A 468 21.74 -30.82 39.76
C GLY A 468 21.23 -29.43 39.37
N ILE A 469 20.58 -29.25 38.21
CA ILE A 469 20.13 -27.92 37.71
C ILE A 469 18.59 -27.78 37.80
N GLY A 470 17.92 -28.63 38.58
CA GLY A 470 16.48 -28.56 38.82
C GLY A 470 16.12 -27.65 39.99
N CYS A 471 16.17 -26.32 39.79
CA CYS A 471 15.32 -25.30 40.43
C CYS A 471 15.93 -23.91 40.28
N LEU A 472 15.72 -23.27 39.12
CA LEU A 472 15.60 -21.81 39.08
C LEU A 472 14.26 -21.50 38.41
N PRO A 473 13.43 -20.61 38.99
CA PRO A 473 12.16 -20.23 38.39
C PRO A 473 12.48 -19.46 37.11
N VAL A 474 12.25 -20.09 35.96
CA VAL A 474 12.10 -19.36 34.70
C VAL A 474 10.81 -18.57 34.87
N ALA A 475 10.91 -17.25 34.98
CA ALA A 475 9.76 -16.39 34.86
C ALA A 475 9.05 -16.76 33.54
N ALA A 476 7.84 -17.30 33.66
CA ALA A 476 6.98 -17.52 32.52
C ALA A 476 6.82 -16.17 31.83
N LYS A 477 7.21 -16.07 30.57
CA LYS A 477 6.72 -15.00 29.71
C LYS A 477 5.21 -15.21 29.68
N GLU A 478 4.46 -14.29 30.28
CA GLU A 478 2.99 -14.34 30.30
C GLU A 478 2.47 -14.64 28.90
N ALA A 479 1.42 -15.46 28.81
CA ALA A 479 0.69 -15.62 27.56
C ALA A 479 0.38 -14.22 27.01
N PRO A 480 0.52 -13.97 25.69
CA PRO A 480 0.20 -12.66 25.15
C PRO A 480 -1.22 -12.31 25.59
N SER A 481 -1.35 -11.21 26.34
CA SER A 481 -2.64 -10.72 26.81
C SER A 481 -3.51 -10.45 25.61
N GLN A 482 -4.78 -10.87 25.67
CA GLN A 482 -5.78 -10.47 24.68
C GLN A 482 -5.74 -8.94 24.51
N PRO A 483 -5.71 -8.42 23.27
CA PRO A 483 -5.60 -6.98 23.04
C PRO A 483 -6.91 -6.27 23.41
N ASN A 484 -6.81 -5.04 23.90
CA ASN A 484 -7.97 -4.16 23.96
C ASN A 484 -8.41 -3.79 22.54
N ILE A 485 -9.71 -3.54 22.35
CA ILE A 485 -10.29 -3.10 21.09
C ILE A 485 -11.03 -1.79 21.32
N LEU A 486 -10.59 -0.72 20.66
CA LEU A 486 -11.30 0.55 20.60
C LEU A 486 -11.82 0.76 19.18
N PHE A 487 -13.14 0.68 18.99
CA PHE A 487 -13.79 0.88 17.72
C PHE A 487 -14.51 2.23 17.68
N ILE A 488 -13.96 3.16 16.90
CA ILE A 488 -14.49 4.51 16.69
C ILE A 488 -15.28 4.53 15.37
N LEU A 489 -16.56 4.89 15.46
CA LEU A 489 -17.48 4.98 14.34
C LEU A 489 -18.10 6.38 14.29
N VAL A 490 -17.71 7.19 13.30
CA VAL A 490 -18.24 8.53 13.07
C VAL A 490 -19.56 8.48 12.28
N ASP A 491 -20.49 9.37 12.59
CA ASP A 491 -21.82 9.47 11.95
C ASP A 491 -21.79 10.47 10.76
N ASP A 492 -22.22 10.04 9.57
CA ASP A 492 -22.37 10.88 8.36
C ASP A 492 -21.11 11.64 7.91
N LEU A 493 -19.97 10.95 7.77
CA LEU A 493 -18.71 11.55 7.31
C LEU A 493 -18.02 10.70 6.24
N GLY A 494 -17.74 11.28 5.08
CA GLY A 494 -17.05 10.62 3.96
C GLY A 494 -15.56 10.97 3.87
N LYS A 495 -14.86 10.27 2.97
CA LYS A 495 -13.41 10.45 2.72
C LYS A 495 -13.04 11.87 2.29
N GLU A 496 -13.97 12.60 1.70
CA GLU A 496 -13.78 13.97 1.26
C GLU A 496 -13.63 14.98 2.40
N TRP A 497 -13.70 14.54 3.66
CA TRP A 497 -13.47 15.38 4.84
C TRP A 497 -12.35 14.89 5.75
N ILE A 498 -11.58 13.88 5.33
CA ILE A 498 -10.43 13.34 6.10
C ILE A 498 -9.13 13.60 5.31
N SER A 499 -8.19 14.35 5.87
CA SER A 499 -7.01 14.83 5.13
C SER A 499 -6.10 13.70 4.65
N CYS A 500 -5.88 12.63 5.43
CA CYS A 500 -5.11 11.46 4.98
C CYS A 500 -5.76 10.66 3.83
N TYR A 501 -7.01 10.96 3.47
CA TYR A 501 -7.70 10.42 2.29
C TYR A 501 -7.71 11.39 1.09
N GLY A 502 -7.02 12.52 1.20
CA GLY A 502 -6.89 13.52 0.14
C GLY A 502 -7.94 14.63 0.18
N ALA A 503 -8.62 14.82 1.32
CA ALA A 503 -9.49 15.97 1.53
C ALA A 503 -8.67 17.27 1.55
N GLU A 504 -9.21 18.31 0.93
CA GLU A 504 -8.62 19.65 0.91
C GLU A 504 -9.41 20.59 1.85
N ASN A 505 -8.77 21.65 2.34
CA ASN A 505 -9.40 22.70 3.17
C ASN A 505 -9.99 22.23 4.51
N VAL A 506 -9.50 21.10 5.04
CA VAL A 506 -9.81 20.57 6.37
C VAL A 506 -8.57 19.88 6.92
N GLU A 507 -8.33 19.98 8.22
CA GLU A 507 -7.19 19.37 8.89
C GLU A 507 -7.69 18.34 9.91
N THR A 508 -7.29 17.08 9.76
CA THR A 508 -7.55 16.01 10.72
C THR A 508 -6.24 15.41 11.23
N LYS A 509 -5.44 16.24 11.91
CA LYS A 509 -4.05 15.90 12.27
C LYS A 509 -3.94 14.65 13.14
N ASN A 510 -4.80 14.48 14.14
CA ASN A 510 -4.72 13.30 15.02
C ASN A 510 -5.09 12.02 14.26
N ILE A 511 -6.06 12.08 13.35
CA ILE A 511 -6.45 10.97 12.47
C ILE A 511 -5.34 10.69 11.44
N ASP A 512 -4.67 11.72 10.92
CA ASP A 512 -3.56 11.57 9.99
C ASP A 512 -2.35 10.91 10.64
N ASP A 513 -1.97 11.36 11.84
CA ASP A 513 -0.90 10.74 12.65
C ASP A 513 -1.26 9.29 13.01
N PHE A 514 -2.52 9.05 13.39
CA PHE A 514 -3.06 7.72 13.65
C PHE A 514 -2.94 6.80 12.42
N ALA A 515 -3.32 7.28 11.23
CA ALA A 515 -3.18 6.55 9.98
C ALA A 515 -1.72 6.27 9.63
N ALA A 516 -0.83 7.22 9.87
CA ALA A 516 0.61 7.03 9.65
C ALA A 516 1.21 5.95 10.57
N SER A 517 0.67 5.79 11.77
CA SER A 517 1.08 4.78 12.77
C SER A 517 0.42 3.40 12.58
N GLY A 518 -0.24 3.14 11.45
CA GLY A 518 -0.89 1.85 11.22
C GLY A 518 -1.22 1.59 9.76
N MET A 519 -2.37 0.95 9.54
CA MET A 519 -2.85 0.54 8.23
C MET A 519 -4.08 1.36 7.83
N LYS A 520 -4.01 2.00 6.67
CA LYS A 520 -5.11 2.72 6.02
C LYS A 520 -5.69 1.89 4.88
N PHE A 521 -7.00 1.74 4.80
CA PHE A 521 -7.67 0.93 3.78
C PHE A 521 -8.38 1.82 2.76
N ASN A 522 -8.22 1.49 1.47
CA ASN A 522 -8.92 2.19 0.40
C ASN A 522 -10.32 1.61 0.15
N ASN A 523 -10.51 0.31 0.39
CA ASN A 523 -11.68 -0.45 -0.04
C ASN A 523 -12.45 -1.07 1.15
N ALA A 524 -12.95 -0.22 2.06
CA ALA A 524 -13.81 -0.64 3.17
C ALA A 524 -15.26 -0.21 2.92
N TRP A 525 -16.19 -1.15 2.78
CA TRP A 525 -17.57 -0.88 2.41
C TRP A 525 -18.56 -1.02 3.58
N CYS A 526 -19.43 -0.01 3.69
CA CYS A 526 -20.58 0.02 4.56
C CYS A 526 -21.89 -0.01 3.75
N MET A 527 -23.03 0.13 4.42
CA MET A 527 -24.32 0.41 3.77
C MET A 527 -24.50 1.94 3.63
N PRO A 528 -25.38 2.44 2.75
CA PRO A 528 -25.43 3.88 2.46
C PRO A 528 -26.16 4.71 3.54
N GLN A 529 -26.48 4.11 4.70
CA GLN A 529 -27.27 4.70 5.79
C GLN A 529 -26.93 4.12 7.18
N CYS A 530 -27.21 4.89 8.23
CA CYS A 530 -26.87 4.58 9.61
C CYS A 530 -27.44 3.24 10.11
N THR A 531 -28.77 3.03 10.04
CA THR A 531 -29.42 1.82 10.59
C THR A 531 -28.89 0.52 9.95
N PRO A 532 -28.92 0.35 8.61
CA PRO A 532 -28.39 -0.85 7.98
C PRO A 532 -26.91 -1.06 8.29
N THR A 533 -26.08 -0.02 8.23
CA THR A 533 -24.64 -0.15 8.56
C THR A 533 -24.43 -0.61 9.99
N ARG A 534 -25.11 0.00 10.96
CA ARG A 534 -24.92 -0.29 12.40
C ARG A 534 -25.35 -1.71 12.74
N VAL A 535 -26.45 -2.19 12.17
CA VAL A 535 -26.84 -3.60 12.36
C VAL A 535 -25.87 -4.54 11.65
N THR A 536 -25.38 -4.19 10.46
CA THR A 536 -24.40 -4.98 9.70
C THR A 536 -23.09 -5.16 10.47
N LEU A 537 -22.50 -4.08 10.99
CA LEU A 537 -21.26 -4.16 11.79
C LEU A 537 -21.47 -4.90 13.10
N LEU A 538 -22.63 -4.75 13.74
CA LEU A 538 -22.89 -5.40 15.03
C LEU A 538 -22.98 -6.91 14.85
N THR A 539 -23.67 -7.36 13.79
CA THR A 539 -24.08 -8.77 13.62
C THR A 539 -23.19 -9.57 12.66
N GLY A 540 -22.38 -8.91 11.84
CA GLY A 540 -21.63 -9.56 10.77
C GLY A 540 -22.51 -10.14 9.66
N GLN A 541 -23.77 -9.69 9.55
CA GLN A 541 -24.73 -10.14 8.55
C GLN A 541 -25.06 -9.02 7.57
N TYR A 542 -25.33 -9.38 6.32
CA TYR A 542 -25.85 -8.41 5.35
C TYR A 542 -27.32 -8.06 5.61
N PRO A 543 -27.80 -6.88 5.17
CA PRO A 543 -29.18 -6.46 5.38
C PRO A 543 -30.25 -7.39 4.85
N PHE A 544 -30.02 -8.08 3.73
CA PHE A 544 -30.96 -9.05 3.20
C PHE A 544 -31.22 -10.24 4.16
N ARG A 545 -30.39 -10.45 5.20
CA ARG A 545 -30.61 -11.47 6.25
C ARG A 545 -31.28 -10.92 7.50
N HIS A 546 -30.72 -9.85 8.08
CA HIS A 546 -31.23 -9.28 9.33
C HIS A 546 -32.45 -8.39 9.11
N GLY A 547 -32.72 -8.00 7.87
CA GLY A 547 -33.91 -7.31 7.38
C GLY A 547 -33.96 -5.80 7.61
N TRP A 548 -32.95 -5.23 8.26
CA TRP A 548 -32.82 -3.78 8.41
C TRP A 548 -32.14 -3.18 7.18
N THR A 549 -32.81 -3.21 6.02
CA THR A 549 -32.25 -2.76 4.73
C THR A 549 -32.39 -1.25 4.51
N ASN A 550 -33.44 -0.65 5.06
CA ASN A 550 -33.69 0.79 5.01
C ASN A 550 -33.61 1.42 6.42
N HIS A 551 -33.57 2.75 6.47
CA HIS A 551 -33.49 3.48 7.73
C HIS A 551 -34.83 3.45 8.50
N TRP A 552 -34.75 3.07 9.79
CA TRP A 552 -35.81 3.25 10.78
C TRP A 552 -35.21 3.81 12.08
N ASP A 553 -35.71 4.96 12.54
CA ASP A 553 -35.34 5.60 13.80
C ASP A 553 -36.33 5.13 14.88
N VAL A 554 -35.94 4.10 15.64
CA VAL A 554 -36.82 3.43 16.60
C VAL A 554 -37.31 4.37 17.71
N PRO A 555 -36.45 5.16 18.40
CA PRO A 555 -36.89 6.17 19.36
C PRO A 555 -37.94 7.14 18.81
N ARG A 556 -37.85 7.45 17.51
CA ARG A 556 -38.71 8.44 16.86
C ARG A 556 -40.02 7.85 16.36
N TRP A 557 -39.98 6.70 15.71
CA TRP A 557 -41.13 6.15 15.00
C TRP A 557 -41.78 4.98 15.73
N GLY A 558 -41.06 4.34 16.65
CA GLY A 558 -41.55 3.20 17.42
C GLY A 558 -42.08 2.08 16.51
N ALA A 559 -43.36 1.77 16.68
CA ALA A 559 -44.11 0.66 16.08
C ALA A 559 -43.80 -0.71 16.69
N GLY A 560 -43.38 -0.71 17.96
CA GLY A 560 -42.94 -1.90 18.69
C GLY A 560 -41.70 -2.58 18.11
N ALA A 561 -40.99 -1.93 17.18
CA ALA A 561 -39.72 -2.38 16.63
C ALA A 561 -38.56 -2.06 17.58
N HIS A 562 -37.54 -2.90 17.56
CA HIS A 562 -36.33 -2.77 18.36
C HIS A 562 -35.24 -3.72 17.85
N PHE A 563 -34.00 -3.53 18.30
CA PHE A 563 -32.91 -4.45 17.98
C PHE A 563 -32.93 -5.61 18.98
N ASP A 564 -33.32 -6.79 18.48
CA ASP A 564 -33.47 -7.95 19.35
C ASP A 564 -32.21 -8.84 19.30
N PRO A 565 -31.37 -8.88 20.36
CA PRO A 565 -30.12 -9.65 20.36
C PRO A 565 -30.34 -11.16 20.30
N ASN A 566 -31.54 -11.64 20.66
CA ASN A 566 -31.91 -13.06 20.50
C ASN A 566 -31.99 -13.49 19.03
N TRP A 567 -32.15 -12.54 18.11
CA TRP A 567 -32.07 -12.77 16.67
C TRP A 567 -30.80 -12.16 16.06
N ASN A 568 -30.19 -11.17 16.71
CA ASN A 568 -29.03 -10.41 16.22
C ASN A 568 -27.88 -10.30 17.26
N THR A 569 -27.05 -11.34 17.42
CA THR A 569 -25.93 -11.35 18.39
C THR A 569 -24.89 -10.34 17.94
N THR A 570 -24.45 -9.48 18.86
CA THR A 570 -23.47 -8.44 18.54
C THR A 570 -22.03 -8.93 18.73
N PHE A 571 -21.07 -8.21 18.15
CA PHE A 571 -19.65 -8.41 18.50
C PHE A 571 -19.37 -8.15 19.99
N ALA A 572 -20.19 -7.34 20.67
CA ALA A 572 -20.04 -7.06 22.09
C ALA A 572 -20.50 -8.23 22.95
N ASN A 573 -21.58 -8.93 22.57
CA ASN A 573 -21.96 -10.19 23.21
C ASN A 573 -20.81 -11.20 23.10
N VAL A 574 -20.25 -11.37 21.89
CA VAL A 574 -19.15 -12.32 21.63
C VAL A 574 -17.91 -12.01 22.49
N LEU A 575 -17.53 -10.73 22.61
CA LEU A 575 -16.36 -10.34 23.41
C LEU A 575 -16.63 -10.38 24.91
N ARG A 576 -17.83 -10.00 25.36
CA ARG A 576 -18.22 -10.13 26.77
C ARG A 576 -18.16 -11.59 27.22
N ASP A 577 -18.67 -12.52 26.41
CA ASP A 577 -18.59 -13.96 26.67
C ASP A 577 -17.14 -14.47 26.68
N ALA A 578 -16.23 -13.80 25.96
CA ALA A 578 -14.79 -14.05 25.98
C ALA A 578 -14.06 -13.41 27.18
N GLY A 579 -14.77 -12.73 28.08
CA GLY A 579 -14.23 -12.12 29.29
C GLY A 579 -13.83 -10.65 29.19
N TYR A 580 -14.18 -9.97 28.08
CA TYR A 580 -13.92 -8.54 27.92
C TYR A 580 -14.82 -7.69 28.82
N ALA A 581 -14.27 -6.59 29.32
CA ALA A 581 -15.05 -5.47 29.80
C ALA A 581 -15.60 -4.69 28.60
N THR A 582 -16.91 -4.48 28.49
CA THR A 582 -17.50 -3.86 27.30
C THR A 582 -18.17 -2.52 27.61
N CYS A 583 -17.85 -1.48 26.85
CA CYS A 583 -18.43 -0.14 27.00
C CYS A 583 -18.85 0.46 25.66
N ALA A 584 -20.01 1.10 25.61
CA ALA A 584 -20.48 1.87 24.45
C ALA A 584 -20.75 3.33 24.78
N ALA A 585 -20.43 4.26 23.88
CA ALA A 585 -20.82 5.66 24.05
C ALA A 585 -21.21 6.32 22.73
N GLY A 586 -22.14 7.28 22.79
CA GLY A 586 -22.60 8.06 21.64
C GLY A 586 -23.99 7.68 21.15
N LYS A 587 -24.16 7.21 19.92
CA LYS A 587 -25.45 7.05 19.22
C LYS A 587 -25.82 5.57 19.06
N TRP A 588 -27.05 5.23 19.46
CA TRP A 588 -27.60 3.88 19.29
C TRP A 588 -28.65 3.78 18.16
N GLN A 589 -29.73 4.56 18.25
CA GLN A 589 -30.80 4.73 17.23
C GLN A 589 -31.75 3.53 16.98
N ILE A 590 -31.39 2.31 17.39
CA ILE A 590 -32.13 1.08 17.01
C ILE A 590 -32.99 0.45 18.11
N ASP A 591 -33.07 1.08 19.28
CA ASP A 591 -33.96 0.72 20.39
C ASP A 591 -34.52 1.99 21.05
N ASP A 592 -35.69 1.88 21.69
CA ASP A 592 -36.30 2.98 22.44
C ASP A 592 -36.09 2.79 23.94
N PHE A 593 -35.13 3.53 24.53
CA PHE A 593 -34.77 3.41 25.95
C PHE A 593 -35.91 3.67 26.94
N ARG A 594 -37.03 4.27 26.51
CA ARG A 594 -38.23 4.43 27.35
C ARG A 594 -38.97 3.12 27.56
N VAL A 595 -38.89 2.23 26.57
CA VAL A 595 -39.50 0.90 26.56
C VAL A 595 -38.47 -0.16 26.92
N GLU A 596 -37.22 0.03 26.50
CA GLU A 596 -36.12 -0.93 26.55
C GLU A 596 -34.91 -0.35 27.30
N PRO A 597 -35.05 -0.04 28.60
CA PRO A 597 -33.98 0.62 29.37
C PRO A 597 -32.73 -0.25 29.53
N LYS A 598 -32.79 -1.54 29.16
CA LYS A 598 -31.69 -2.51 29.23
C LYS A 598 -31.13 -2.91 27.86
N ALA A 599 -31.53 -2.25 26.77
CA ALA A 599 -31.11 -2.61 25.41
C ALA A 599 -29.58 -2.77 25.26
N MET A 600 -28.78 -1.92 25.91
CA MET A 600 -27.32 -2.00 25.83
C MET A 600 -26.73 -3.22 26.55
N ASP A 601 -27.26 -3.56 27.73
CA ASP A 601 -26.84 -4.76 28.48
C ASP A 601 -27.18 -6.04 27.70
N GLU A 602 -28.38 -6.09 27.12
CA GLU A 602 -28.81 -7.20 26.27
C GLU A 602 -27.96 -7.29 24.98
N ALA A 603 -27.57 -6.13 24.42
CA ALA A 603 -26.67 -6.03 23.28
C ALA A 603 -25.19 -6.28 23.61
N GLY A 604 -24.83 -6.61 24.85
CA GLY A 604 -23.48 -7.06 25.20
C GLY A 604 -22.58 -6.04 25.88
N PHE A 605 -23.09 -4.85 26.24
CA PHE A 605 -22.31 -3.77 26.86
C PHE A 605 -22.52 -3.72 28.38
N ASP A 606 -21.45 -3.89 29.15
CA ASP A 606 -21.47 -3.82 30.61
C ASP A 606 -21.72 -2.39 31.14
N ASP A 607 -21.23 -1.39 30.39
CA ASP A 607 -21.42 0.02 30.69
C ASP A 607 -21.73 0.83 29.43
N TRP A 608 -22.46 1.94 29.57
CA TRP A 608 -22.80 2.78 28.43
C TRP A 608 -23.13 4.23 28.76
N CYS A 609 -22.93 5.09 27.75
CA CYS A 609 -23.30 6.50 27.76
C CYS A 609 -23.87 6.90 26.40
N MET A 610 -25.18 6.68 26.22
CA MET A 610 -25.83 6.72 24.92
C MET A 610 -26.84 7.85 24.81
N TRP A 611 -26.72 8.67 23.76
CA TRP A 611 -27.82 9.49 23.27
C TRP A 611 -29.00 8.61 22.90
N THR A 612 -30.17 8.96 23.41
CA THR A 612 -31.38 8.15 23.30
C THR A 612 -32.03 8.18 21.91
N GLY A 613 -31.51 8.97 20.97
CA GLY A 613 -32.23 9.30 19.74
C GLY A 613 -33.30 10.36 19.97
N PHE A 614 -34.09 10.65 18.92
CA PHE A 614 -35.25 11.54 19.05
C PHE A 614 -36.42 10.75 19.62
N GLU A 615 -36.59 10.77 20.94
CA GLU A 615 -37.75 10.19 21.61
C GLU A 615 -39.00 11.05 21.32
N THR A 616 -39.95 10.52 20.55
CA THR A 616 -41.18 11.26 20.20
C THR A 616 -41.94 11.72 21.43
N GLY A 617 -42.26 13.01 21.49
CA GLY A 617 -42.94 13.64 22.63
C GLY A 617 -42.00 14.12 23.75
N ASN A 618 -40.69 13.90 23.64
CA ASN A 618 -39.68 14.39 24.60
C ASN A 618 -38.73 15.39 23.91
N PRO A 619 -38.98 16.71 23.96
CA PRO A 619 -38.17 17.71 23.25
C PRO A 619 -36.68 17.68 23.62
N ARG A 620 -36.34 17.35 24.87
CA ARG A 620 -34.94 17.28 25.34
C ARG A 620 -34.14 16.23 24.56
N SER A 621 -34.76 15.12 24.19
CA SER A 621 -34.12 14.04 23.40
C SER A 621 -33.63 14.51 22.03
N SER A 622 -34.24 15.56 21.46
CA SER A 622 -33.82 16.13 20.17
C SER A 622 -32.45 16.82 20.23
N HIS A 623 -31.97 17.13 21.44
CA HIS A 623 -30.66 17.71 21.67
C HIS A 623 -29.59 16.62 21.77
N ARG A 624 -28.78 16.45 20.72
CA ARG A 624 -27.66 15.49 20.69
C ARG A 624 -26.30 16.07 21.08
N TYR A 625 -26.15 17.39 20.97
CA TYR A 625 -24.88 18.09 21.15
C TYR A 625 -24.87 18.94 22.42
N TRP A 626 -25.52 20.10 22.42
CA TRP A 626 -25.63 20.93 23.63
C TRP A 626 -26.86 20.57 24.42
N HIS A 627 -26.72 20.46 25.75
CA HIS A 627 -27.76 19.96 26.65
C HIS A 627 -28.23 18.55 26.28
N PRO A 628 -27.30 17.60 26.03
CA PRO A 628 -27.64 16.31 25.47
C PRO A 628 -28.49 15.51 26.46
N TYR A 629 -29.46 14.77 25.94
CA TYR A 629 -30.27 13.84 26.71
C TYR A 629 -29.72 12.42 26.53
N ILE A 630 -29.14 11.87 27.59
CA ILE A 630 -28.27 10.70 27.55
C ILE A 630 -28.77 9.67 28.56
N ASN A 631 -28.77 8.41 28.15
CA ASN A 631 -29.02 7.24 28.99
C ASN A 631 -27.70 6.61 29.46
N THR A 632 -27.65 6.29 30.76
CA THR A 632 -26.56 5.55 31.41
C THR A 632 -27.14 4.45 32.30
N PRO A 633 -26.39 3.38 32.62
CA PRO A 633 -26.88 2.34 33.53
C PRO A 633 -27.19 2.88 34.94
N ALA A 634 -26.37 3.82 35.43
CA ALA A 634 -26.46 4.33 36.80
C ALA A 634 -27.62 5.32 37.01
N GLU A 635 -27.87 6.21 36.04
CA GLU A 635 -28.79 7.34 36.22
C GLU A 635 -30.01 7.28 35.29
N GLY A 636 -30.08 6.29 34.39
CA GLY A 636 -31.08 6.24 33.34
C GLY A 636 -30.96 7.43 32.38
N SER A 637 -32.07 7.82 31.74
CA SER A 637 -32.11 8.92 30.79
C SER A 637 -32.25 10.28 31.48
N ARG A 638 -31.31 11.20 31.26
CA ARG A 638 -31.36 12.58 31.78
C ARG A 638 -30.68 13.60 30.88
N THR A 639 -31.00 14.87 31.09
CA THR A 639 -30.32 15.99 30.42
C THR A 639 -29.04 16.37 31.16
N TYR A 640 -27.96 16.60 30.39
CA TYR A 640 -26.70 17.14 30.88
C TYR A 640 -26.62 18.63 30.53
N GLU A 641 -27.17 19.47 31.41
CA GLU A 641 -27.27 20.92 31.17
C GLU A 641 -25.89 21.58 30.96
N ASP A 642 -25.82 22.49 29.97
CA ASP A 642 -24.61 23.24 29.59
C ASP A 642 -23.40 22.39 29.20
N ARG A 643 -23.60 21.09 28.95
CA ARG A 643 -22.55 20.17 28.48
C ARG A 643 -22.65 19.95 26.97
N PHE A 644 -21.49 19.65 26.38
CA PHE A 644 -21.37 19.18 25.01
C PHE A 644 -21.29 17.65 25.00
N GLY A 645 -22.28 16.98 24.43
CA GLY A 645 -22.43 15.52 24.40
C GLY A 645 -21.19 14.77 23.95
N PRO A 646 -20.53 15.15 22.84
CA PRO A 646 -19.29 14.52 22.43
C PRO A 646 -18.20 14.49 23.51
N ASP A 647 -18.10 15.52 24.36
CA ASP A 647 -17.20 15.49 25.51
C ASP A 647 -17.70 14.52 26.59
N VAL A 648 -18.99 14.52 26.90
CA VAL A 648 -19.58 13.57 27.88
C VAL A 648 -19.34 12.12 27.48
N TYR A 649 -19.53 11.77 26.21
CA TYR A 649 -19.27 10.42 25.70
C TYR A 649 -17.78 10.05 25.79
N CYS A 650 -16.89 10.97 25.38
CA CYS A 650 -15.45 10.75 25.41
C CYS A 650 -14.91 10.64 26.85
N ASP A 651 -15.39 11.49 27.77
CA ASP A 651 -15.04 11.47 29.19
C ASP A 651 -15.46 10.13 29.82
N HIS A 652 -16.64 9.61 29.46
CA HIS A 652 -17.13 8.31 29.93
C HIS A 652 -16.22 7.16 29.50
N LEU A 653 -15.82 7.12 28.22
CA LEU A 653 -14.90 6.10 27.72
C LEU A 653 -13.51 6.19 28.37
N ILE A 654 -12.99 7.40 28.57
CA ILE A 654 -11.70 7.62 29.27
C ILE A 654 -11.79 7.12 30.72
N GLN A 655 -12.91 7.38 31.40
CA GLN A 655 -13.12 6.86 32.75
C GLN A 655 -13.17 5.34 32.76
N PHE A 656 -13.89 4.72 31.83
CA PHE A 656 -13.95 3.28 31.68
C PHE A 656 -12.56 2.65 31.43
N ILE A 657 -11.74 3.27 30.57
CA ILE A 657 -10.35 2.87 30.32
C ILE A 657 -9.57 2.81 31.65
N ARG A 658 -9.64 3.88 32.45
CA ARG A 658 -8.90 3.98 33.71
C ARG A 658 -9.30 2.91 34.72
N GLU A 659 -10.59 2.60 34.77
CA GLU A 659 -11.15 1.63 35.72
C GLU A 659 -10.91 0.17 35.30
N ASN A 660 -10.68 -0.09 34.01
CA ASN A 660 -10.63 -1.45 33.46
C ASN A 660 -9.31 -1.82 32.78
N LYS A 661 -8.28 -0.97 32.81
CA LYS A 661 -7.00 -1.19 32.11
C LYS A 661 -6.26 -2.50 32.45
N ASP A 662 -6.56 -3.11 33.59
CA ASP A 662 -5.95 -4.37 34.03
C ASP A 662 -6.63 -5.63 33.44
N ARG A 663 -7.64 -5.47 32.58
CA ARG A 663 -8.34 -6.56 31.88
C ARG A 663 -8.64 -6.17 30.42
N PRO A 664 -8.85 -7.12 29.49
CA PRO A 664 -9.17 -6.78 28.10
C PRO A 664 -10.48 -6.00 27.99
N MET A 665 -10.49 -4.95 27.17
CA MET A 665 -11.63 -4.05 26.99
C MET A 665 -12.10 -3.99 25.54
N LEU A 666 -13.41 -3.87 25.35
CA LEU A 666 -14.06 -3.43 24.12
C LEU A 666 -14.68 -2.07 24.38
N LEU A 667 -14.24 -1.06 23.62
CA LEU A 667 -14.81 0.28 23.63
C LEU A 667 -15.44 0.57 22.27
N TYR A 668 -16.76 0.71 22.22
CA TYR A 668 -17.48 1.09 21.01
C TYR A 668 -17.89 2.56 21.08
N TYR A 669 -17.13 3.42 20.39
CA TYR A 669 -17.43 4.84 20.32
C TYR A 669 -18.22 5.17 19.05
N ALA A 670 -19.54 5.00 19.13
CA ALA A 670 -20.49 5.32 18.07
C ALA A 670 -20.79 6.83 18.08
N MET A 671 -19.88 7.66 17.60
CA MET A 671 -19.99 9.12 17.75
C MET A 671 -21.33 9.66 17.23
N ALA A 672 -21.89 10.65 17.93
CA ALA A 672 -23.03 11.43 17.41
C ALA A 672 -22.59 12.48 16.37
N LEU A 673 -21.31 12.91 16.45
CA LEU A 673 -20.66 13.70 15.42
C LEU A 673 -20.45 12.85 14.16
N THR A 674 -20.55 13.40 12.96
CA THR A 674 -20.76 14.83 12.58
C THR A 674 -22.16 15.13 12.06
N HIS A 675 -23.11 14.23 12.30
CA HIS A 675 -24.46 14.28 11.75
C HIS A 675 -25.25 15.54 12.12
N PHE A 676 -26.24 15.90 11.29
CA PHE A 676 -27.11 17.05 11.56
C PHE A 676 -27.87 16.91 12.90
N PRO A 677 -28.31 18.02 13.54
CA PRO A 677 -28.15 19.42 13.12
C PRO A 677 -26.71 19.93 13.24
N LEU A 678 -26.30 20.84 12.36
CA LEU A 678 -25.00 21.50 12.49
C LEU A 678 -24.97 22.37 13.73
N THR A 679 -23.83 22.39 14.42
CA THR A 679 -23.69 23.14 15.66
C THR A 679 -22.29 23.71 15.80
N LYS A 680 -22.16 24.69 16.70
CA LYS A 680 -20.87 25.22 17.14
C LYS A 680 -20.29 24.29 18.18
N THR A 681 -19.05 23.85 18.00
CA THR A 681 -18.35 23.05 19.01
C THR A 681 -17.73 23.98 20.06
N PRO A 682 -17.28 23.44 21.22
CA PRO A 682 -16.58 24.23 22.23
C PRO A 682 -15.42 25.08 21.70
N ASP A 683 -14.71 24.58 20.68
CA ASP A 683 -13.54 25.24 20.07
C ASP A 683 -13.89 26.13 18.87
N SER A 684 -15.12 26.02 18.35
CA SER A 684 -15.56 26.70 17.13
C SER A 684 -16.77 27.60 17.34
N LYS A 685 -16.91 28.19 18.54
CA LYS A 685 -18.03 29.08 18.89
C LYS A 685 -18.19 30.29 17.96
N ALA A 686 -17.11 30.72 17.32
CA ALA A 686 -17.11 31.83 16.36
C ALA A 686 -17.52 31.43 14.93
N LYS A 687 -17.67 30.14 14.63
CA LYS A 687 -18.02 29.63 13.29
C LYS A 687 -19.54 29.78 13.07
N GLU A 688 -19.93 30.73 12.22
CA GLU A 688 -21.35 31.13 12.05
C GLU A 688 -22.03 30.43 10.88
N THR A 689 -21.31 30.22 9.78
CA THR A 689 -21.89 29.59 8.60
C THR A 689 -22.02 28.08 8.77
N LYS A 690 -22.97 27.47 8.06
CA LYS A 690 -23.14 26.01 8.04
C LYS A 690 -21.85 25.27 7.67
N ARG A 691 -21.10 25.79 6.70
CA ARG A 691 -19.82 25.19 6.28
C ARG A 691 -18.79 25.26 7.41
N GLU A 692 -18.61 26.43 8.02
CA GLU A 692 -17.66 26.59 9.12
C GLU A 692 -18.05 25.70 10.31
N GLN A 693 -19.34 25.63 10.67
CA GLN A 693 -19.82 24.73 11.73
C GLN A 693 -19.50 23.27 11.43
N PHE A 694 -19.76 22.80 10.20
CA PHE A 694 -19.44 21.43 9.82
C PHE A 694 -17.93 21.16 9.90
N ILE A 695 -17.08 22.06 9.37
CA ILE A 695 -15.62 21.96 9.51
C ILE A 695 -15.23 21.92 10.99
N GLY A 696 -15.82 22.78 11.83
CA GLY A 696 -15.59 22.77 13.28
C GLY A 696 -16.01 21.47 13.97
N MET A 697 -17.02 20.76 13.46
CA MET A 697 -17.44 19.44 13.94
C MET A 697 -16.46 18.34 13.50
N VAL A 698 -15.91 18.43 12.29
CA VAL A 698 -14.86 17.51 11.80
C VAL A 698 -13.56 17.68 12.60
N GLU A 699 -13.08 18.91 12.77
CA GLU A 699 -11.91 19.21 13.61
C GLU A 699 -12.11 18.74 15.06
N TYR A 700 -13.33 18.86 15.59
CA TYR A 700 -13.63 18.39 16.94
C TYR A 700 -13.64 16.86 17.02
N THR A 701 -14.07 16.18 15.96
CA THR A 701 -13.98 14.71 15.86
C THR A 701 -12.51 14.28 15.94
N ASP A 702 -11.64 14.92 15.16
CA ASP A 702 -10.19 14.71 15.20
C ASP A 702 -9.61 14.94 16.61
N LYS A 703 -10.00 16.04 17.28
CA LYS A 703 -9.60 16.33 18.66
C LYS A 703 -9.98 15.21 19.64
N LEU A 704 -11.21 14.69 19.54
CA LEU A 704 -11.70 13.63 20.42
C LEU A 704 -10.99 12.29 20.18
N VAL A 705 -10.68 11.97 18.92
CA VAL A 705 -9.80 10.83 18.59
C VAL A 705 -8.44 11.00 19.27
N GLY A 706 -7.82 12.17 19.14
CA GLY A 706 -6.55 12.47 19.81
C GLY A 706 -6.62 12.38 21.34
N ARG A 707 -7.75 12.75 21.96
CA ARG A 707 -7.95 12.61 23.42
C ARG A 707 -8.00 11.14 23.86
N LEU A 708 -8.70 10.29 23.12
CA LEU A 708 -8.75 8.85 23.42
C LEU A 708 -7.38 8.20 23.24
N LEU A 709 -6.67 8.50 22.15
CA LEU A 709 -5.33 7.96 21.90
C LEU A 709 -4.34 8.36 23.01
N ARG A 710 -4.33 9.65 23.41
CA ARG A 710 -3.51 10.11 24.54
C ARG A 710 -3.88 9.43 25.85
N SER A 711 -5.17 9.18 26.11
CA SER A 711 -5.57 8.46 27.32
C SER A 711 -5.02 7.02 27.33
N LEU A 712 -4.98 6.34 26.18
CA LEU A 712 -4.38 5.00 26.10
C LEU A 712 -2.86 5.04 26.35
N GLU A 713 -2.19 6.10 25.89
CA GLU A 713 -0.76 6.33 26.15
C GLU A 713 -0.47 6.65 27.62
N GLU A 714 -1.26 7.54 28.24
CA GLU A 714 -1.15 7.93 29.65
C GLU A 714 -1.37 6.72 30.58
N GLU A 715 -2.29 5.82 30.24
CA GLU A 715 -2.54 4.60 30.99
C GLU A 715 -1.56 3.46 30.65
N GLY A 716 -0.66 3.66 29.68
CA GLY A 716 0.39 2.70 29.33
C GLY A 716 -0.11 1.43 28.62
N ILE A 717 -1.25 1.51 27.92
CA ILE A 717 -1.90 0.36 27.26
C ILE A 717 -2.03 0.53 25.73
N ARG A 718 -1.44 1.58 25.16
CA ARG A 718 -1.58 1.91 23.72
C ARG A 718 -1.03 0.83 22.79
N ASP A 719 0.07 0.18 23.17
CA ASP A 719 0.74 -0.90 22.42
C ASP A 719 0.00 -2.25 22.49
N ASN A 720 -0.92 -2.41 23.45
CA ASN A 720 -1.84 -3.54 23.55
C ASN A 720 -3.31 -3.13 23.24
N THR A 721 -3.53 -2.03 22.52
CA THR A 721 -4.88 -1.59 22.13
C THR A 721 -4.99 -1.41 20.62
N ILE A 722 -5.76 -2.30 19.99
CA ILE A 722 -6.14 -2.18 18.58
C ILE A 722 -7.22 -1.12 18.47
N VAL A 723 -6.87 0.00 17.85
CA VAL A 723 -7.82 1.08 17.56
C VAL A 723 -8.24 0.97 16.12
N LEU A 724 -9.55 1.03 15.86
CA LEU A 724 -10.16 1.10 14.54
C LEU A 724 -10.93 2.40 14.42
N PHE A 725 -10.73 3.13 13.32
CA PHE A 725 -11.47 4.35 12.99
C PHE A 725 -12.19 4.17 11.65
N THR A 726 -13.49 4.41 11.63
CA THR A 726 -14.28 4.47 10.41
C THR A 726 -15.53 5.33 10.56
N THR A 727 -16.40 5.33 9.56
CA THR A 727 -17.67 6.06 9.53
C THR A 727 -18.80 5.13 9.09
N ASP A 728 -20.06 5.47 9.37
CA ASP A 728 -21.19 4.57 9.09
C ASP A 728 -21.77 4.70 7.68
N ASN A 729 -21.56 5.83 7.02
CA ASN A 729 -21.96 6.08 5.64
C ASN A 729 -21.34 7.39 5.12
N GLY A 730 -21.50 7.63 3.82
CA GLY A 730 -21.12 8.88 3.17
C GLY A 730 -21.72 10.13 3.83
N THR A 731 -21.10 11.28 3.57
CA THR A 731 -21.52 12.56 4.16
C THR A 731 -22.95 12.94 3.79
N GLY A 732 -23.72 13.40 4.78
CA GLY A 732 -25.07 13.93 4.56
C GLY A 732 -25.09 15.26 3.79
N ARG A 733 -26.21 15.59 3.12
CA ARG A 733 -26.36 16.86 2.39
C ARG A 733 -27.01 17.92 3.28
N GLY A 734 -26.24 18.51 4.20
CA GLY A 734 -26.74 19.43 5.24
C GLY A 734 -26.69 20.93 4.93
N GLY A 735 -26.44 21.32 3.67
CA GLY A 735 -26.31 22.72 3.26
C GLY A 735 -24.98 23.40 3.68
N PHE A 736 -23.99 22.61 4.11
CA PHE A 736 -22.59 23.04 4.32
C PHE A 736 -21.72 22.94 3.04
N GLY A 737 -22.32 22.48 1.94
CA GLY A 737 -21.68 22.35 0.64
C GLY A 737 -20.88 21.05 0.48
N ASN A 738 -20.26 20.93 -0.69
CA ASN A 738 -19.37 19.83 -1.04
C ASN A 738 -17.96 20.08 -0.50
N ASN A 739 -17.07 19.09 -0.59
CA ASN A 739 -15.65 19.34 -0.36
C ASN A 739 -14.79 18.84 -1.53
N THR A 740 -13.61 19.42 -1.67
CA THR A 740 -12.66 18.98 -2.69
C THR A 740 -11.84 17.81 -2.15
N ARG A 741 -11.73 16.76 -2.96
CA ARG A 741 -10.85 15.62 -2.71
C ARG A 741 -10.21 15.20 -4.03
N LEU A 742 -8.88 15.01 -3.99
CA LEU A 742 -8.09 14.64 -5.17
C LEU A 742 -8.37 15.58 -6.37
N GLY A 743 -8.45 16.89 -6.12
CA GLY A 743 -8.72 17.91 -7.13
C GLY A 743 -10.14 17.92 -7.71
N ARG A 744 -11.06 17.08 -7.21
CA ARG A 744 -12.47 17.05 -7.64
C ARG A 744 -13.41 17.52 -6.54
N ASN A 745 -14.45 18.24 -6.94
CA ASN A 745 -15.52 18.65 -6.05
C ASN A 745 -16.46 17.45 -5.76
N VAL A 746 -16.36 16.87 -4.57
CA VAL A 746 -17.11 15.67 -4.17
C VAL A 746 -18.35 16.06 -3.37
N PRO A 747 -19.57 15.80 -3.89
CA PRO A 747 -20.78 15.96 -3.10
C PRO A 747 -20.94 14.80 -2.13
N GLY A 748 -21.49 15.07 -0.94
CA GLY A 748 -21.83 14.00 0.02
C GLY A 748 -22.76 12.95 -0.59
N GLY A 749 -22.57 11.69 -0.21
CA GLY A 749 -23.26 10.54 -0.80
C GLY A 749 -24.02 9.66 0.19
N LYS A 750 -24.46 10.19 1.35
CA LYS A 750 -25.49 9.49 2.15
C LYS A 750 -26.68 9.10 1.25
N HIS A 751 -27.17 7.86 1.37
CA HIS A 751 -28.18 7.20 0.52
C HIS A 751 -27.69 6.80 -0.88
N SER A 752 -26.41 6.98 -1.20
CA SER A 752 -25.85 6.62 -2.50
C SER A 752 -25.08 5.32 -2.43
N LEU A 753 -25.28 4.45 -3.43
CA LEU A 753 -24.46 3.26 -3.63
C LEU A 753 -23.17 3.53 -4.43
N TYR A 754 -22.88 4.78 -4.83
CA TYR A 754 -21.60 5.14 -5.44
C TYR A 754 -20.44 5.02 -4.45
N GLU A 755 -19.28 4.61 -4.95
CA GLU A 755 -18.08 4.23 -4.22
C GLU A 755 -17.52 5.40 -3.41
N GLN A 756 -17.15 6.48 -4.09
CA GLN A 756 -16.26 7.49 -3.52
C GLN A 756 -16.91 8.40 -2.48
N ASN A 757 -18.24 8.51 -2.48
CA ASN A 757 -18.97 9.40 -1.59
C ASN A 757 -20.09 8.73 -0.81
N GLY A 758 -20.44 7.48 -1.12
CA GLY A 758 -21.57 6.77 -0.54
C GLY A 758 -21.17 5.62 0.37
N VAL A 759 -20.56 4.58 -0.21
CA VAL A 759 -20.38 3.27 0.46
C VAL A 759 -18.95 2.98 0.89
N ALA A 760 -17.92 3.56 0.27
CA ALA A 760 -16.53 3.27 0.61
C ALA A 760 -15.99 4.28 1.65
N GLN A 761 -15.97 3.89 2.92
CA GLN A 761 -15.63 4.76 4.05
C GLN A 761 -14.12 4.85 4.30
N PRO A 762 -13.64 5.94 4.94
CA PRO A 762 -12.30 5.93 5.50
C PRO A 762 -12.24 4.82 6.57
N PHE A 763 -11.17 4.04 6.59
CA PHE A 763 -11.02 2.90 7.48
C PHE A 763 -9.54 2.74 7.83
N ILE A 764 -9.21 2.95 9.11
CA ILE A 764 -7.84 2.97 9.61
C ILE A 764 -7.76 2.06 10.83
N VAL A 765 -6.70 1.26 10.91
CA VAL A 765 -6.42 0.38 12.05
C VAL A 765 -4.99 0.61 12.53
N SER A 766 -4.78 0.76 13.84
CA SER A 766 -3.42 0.89 14.39
C SER A 766 -3.31 0.33 15.81
N CYS A 767 -2.20 -0.38 16.04
CA CYS A 767 -1.69 -0.82 17.33
C CYS A 767 -0.17 -0.90 17.24
N PRO A 768 0.60 -0.03 17.90
CA PRO A 768 2.06 -0.07 17.89
C PRO A 768 2.57 -1.47 18.25
N GLY A 769 3.46 -2.01 17.41
CA GLY A 769 4.05 -3.34 17.60
C GLY A 769 3.18 -4.53 17.17
N LEU A 770 1.86 -4.37 17.01
CA LEU A 770 0.94 -5.45 16.60
C LEU A 770 0.40 -5.27 15.17
N VAL A 771 0.18 -4.03 14.74
CA VAL A 771 -0.30 -3.68 13.40
C VAL A 771 0.85 -3.08 12.59
N PRO A 772 1.10 -3.53 11.34
CA PRO A 772 2.10 -2.94 10.48
C PRO A 772 1.89 -1.43 10.25
N GLU A 773 2.95 -0.65 10.45
CA GLU A 773 2.90 0.81 10.39
C GLU A 773 3.09 1.34 8.97
N GLY A 774 2.41 2.45 8.65
CA GLY A 774 2.56 3.17 7.38
C GLY A 774 2.04 2.42 6.15
N ILE A 775 1.18 1.42 6.32
CA ILE A 775 0.64 0.61 5.23
C ILE A 775 -0.61 1.28 4.66
N THR A 776 -0.70 1.33 3.33
CA THR A 776 -1.97 1.55 2.62
C THR A 776 -2.36 0.25 1.93
N SER A 777 -3.57 -0.23 2.21
CA SER A 777 -4.07 -1.51 1.72
C SER A 777 -5.25 -1.34 0.78
N ASP A 778 -5.20 -2.03 -0.35
CA ASP A 778 -6.32 -2.19 -1.28
C ASP A 778 -7.12 -3.47 -0.99
N ALA A 779 -6.89 -4.13 0.16
CA ALA A 779 -7.71 -5.22 0.65
C ALA A 779 -9.19 -4.85 0.65
N LEU A 780 -10.03 -5.77 0.19
CA LEU A 780 -11.48 -5.60 0.27
C LEU A 780 -11.89 -5.88 1.71
N VAL A 781 -12.47 -4.89 2.37
CA VAL A 781 -13.03 -5.02 3.72
C VAL A 781 -14.51 -4.70 3.63
N ASP A 782 -15.33 -5.56 4.22
CA ASP A 782 -16.76 -5.35 4.34
C ASP A 782 -17.11 -5.11 5.80
N PHE A 783 -18.08 -4.28 6.11
CA PHE A 783 -18.46 -4.05 7.51
C PHE A 783 -19.04 -5.29 8.17
N THR A 784 -19.53 -6.28 7.39
CA THR A 784 -19.86 -7.61 7.93
C THR A 784 -18.63 -8.31 8.53
N ASP A 785 -17.41 -7.94 8.15
CA ASP A 785 -16.17 -8.55 8.65
C ASP A 785 -15.83 -8.18 10.09
N LEU A 786 -16.45 -7.13 10.66
CA LEU A 786 -16.08 -6.60 11.97
C LEU A 786 -16.36 -7.61 13.10
N LEU A 787 -17.54 -8.24 13.13
CA LEU A 787 -17.86 -9.25 14.14
C LEU A 787 -16.86 -10.42 14.13
N PRO A 788 -16.58 -11.11 13.00
CA PRO A 788 -15.63 -12.22 13.02
C PRO A 788 -14.19 -11.78 13.24
N THR A 789 -13.81 -10.58 12.82
CA THR A 789 -12.48 -10.03 13.11
C THR A 789 -12.30 -9.77 14.60
N PHE A 790 -13.31 -9.18 15.27
CA PHE A 790 -13.26 -8.95 16.72
C PHE A 790 -13.29 -10.25 17.50
N ALA A 791 -14.10 -11.24 17.06
CA ALA A 791 -14.10 -12.57 17.65
C ALA A 791 -12.70 -13.21 17.57
N GLU A 792 -12.04 -13.18 16.42
CA GLU A 792 -10.70 -13.75 16.26
C GLU A 792 -9.63 -13.01 17.09
N LEU A 793 -9.62 -11.67 17.04
CA LEU A 793 -8.66 -10.86 17.80
C LEU A 793 -8.84 -11.02 19.32
N GLY A 794 -10.08 -11.14 19.78
CA GLY A 794 -10.41 -11.25 21.20
C GLY A 794 -10.56 -12.68 21.71
N GLY A 795 -10.34 -13.71 20.87
CA GLY A 795 -10.53 -15.11 21.27
C GLY A 795 -11.99 -15.48 21.60
N GLY A 796 -12.95 -14.73 21.05
CA GLY A 796 -14.38 -15.01 21.16
C GLY A 796 -14.85 -16.08 20.17
N THR A 797 -16.01 -16.68 20.46
CA THR A 797 -16.63 -17.70 19.60
C THR A 797 -17.81 -17.10 18.85
N LEU A 798 -17.89 -17.35 17.54
CA LEU A 798 -19.02 -16.91 16.73
C LEU A 798 -20.32 -17.61 17.16
N PRO A 799 -21.48 -16.94 17.06
CA PRO A 799 -22.75 -17.51 17.49
C PRO A 799 -23.10 -18.78 16.70
N GLU A 800 -23.40 -19.87 17.41
CA GLU A 800 -23.89 -21.10 16.79
C GLU A 800 -25.28 -20.91 16.16
N GLY A 801 -25.54 -21.63 15.06
CA GLY A 801 -26.86 -21.63 14.42
C GLY A 801 -27.23 -20.35 13.67
N ARG A 802 -26.30 -19.39 13.54
CA ARG A 802 -26.49 -18.16 12.77
C ARG A 802 -25.46 -18.05 11.67
N VAL A 803 -25.91 -17.57 10.51
CA VAL A 803 -25.01 -17.30 9.38
C VAL A 803 -24.34 -15.97 9.62
N VAL A 804 -23.01 -15.97 9.76
CA VAL A 804 -22.18 -14.77 9.70
C VAL A 804 -21.66 -14.64 8.27
N ASP A 805 -21.99 -13.55 7.58
CA ASP A 805 -21.55 -13.30 6.20
C ASP A 805 -20.11 -12.75 6.17
N GLY A 806 -19.67 -12.16 7.28
CA GLY A 806 -18.32 -11.66 7.51
C GLY A 806 -17.23 -12.73 7.39
N LYS A 807 -16.06 -12.31 6.93
CA LYS A 807 -14.81 -13.06 6.98
C LYS A 807 -13.78 -12.26 7.78
N SER A 808 -13.18 -12.86 8.78
CA SER A 808 -12.14 -12.19 9.57
C SER A 808 -10.98 -11.73 8.69
N PHE A 809 -10.54 -10.49 8.88
CA PHE A 809 -9.31 -9.94 8.31
C PHE A 809 -8.27 -9.65 9.41
N ALA A 810 -8.41 -10.27 10.59
CA ALA A 810 -7.41 -10.20 11.65
C ALA A 810 -6.00 -10.60 11.16
N PRO A 811 -5.81 -11.66 10.33
CA PRO A 811 -4.49 -11.98 9.81
C PRO A 811 -3.83 -10.84 9.01
N LEU A 812 -4.62 -10.05 8.29
CA LEU A 812 -4.12 -8.88 7.56
C LEU A 812 -3.72 -7.75 8.53
N ILE A 813 -4.57 -7.45 9.52
CA ILE A 813 -4.26 -6.46 10.56
C ILE A 813 -2.97 -6.82 11.32
N LEU A 814 -2.76 -8.11 11.58
CA LEU A 814 -1.60 -8.64 12.31
C LEU A 814 -0.35 -8.84 11.42
N GLY A 815 -0.41 -8.44 10.13
CA GLY A 815 0.71 -8.60 9.19
C GLY A 815 1.03 -10.04 8.81
N LEU A 816 0.13 -10.99 9.08
CA LEU A 816 0.28 -12.42 8.73
C LEU A 816 -0.10 -12.70 7.27
N THR A 817 -0.92 -11.83 6.67
CA THR A 817 -1.27 -11.86 5.24
C THR A 817 -1.16 -10.47 4.62
N ASN A 818 -1.01 -10.41 3.29
CA ASN A 818 -0.96 -9.15 2.54
C ASN A 818 -2.34 -8.69 2.01
N ASP A 819 -3.36 -9.53 2.14
CA ASP A 819 -4.71 -9.26 1.66
C ASP A 819 -5.76 -9.89 2.59
N SER A 820 -7.01 -9.46 2.45
CA SER A 820 -8.17 -10.05 3.12
C SER A 820 -8.62 -11.33 2.39
N PRO A 821 -9.39 -12.22 3.02
CA PRO A 821 -9.93 -13.42 2.37
C PRO A 821 -11.15 -13.14 1.46
N ARG A 822 -11.36 -11.87 1.07
CA ARG A 822 -12.53 -11.39 0.33
C ARG A 822 -12.22 -11.32 -1.16
N ASP A 823 -12.96 -12.08 -1.95
CA ASP A 823 -12.98 -11.94 -3.42
C ASP A 823 -13.93 -10.82 -3.87
N TRP A 824 -14.94 -10.54 -3.06
CA TRP A 824 -15.97 -9.53 -3.31
C TRP A 824 -16.54 -8.95 -2.01
N ILE A 825 -17.15 -7.78 -2.12
CA ILE A 825 -17.87 -7.06 -1.05
C ILE A 825 -19.19 -6.47 -1.59
N LEU A 826 -20.11 -6.14 -0.69
CA LEU A 826 -21.48 -5.75 -1.03
C LEU A 826 -21.97 -4.55 -0.23
N SER A 827 -22.73 -3.67 -0.89
CA SER A 827 -23.56 -2.66 -0.24
C SER A 827 -24.95 -2.68 -0.86
N MET A 828 -25.99 -2.41 -0.06
CA MET A 828 -27.37 -2.45 -0.52
C MET A 828 -28.29 -1.51 0.27
N GLY A 829 -29.48 -1.29 -0.28
CA GLY A 829 -30.53 -0.53 0.40
C GLY A 829 -30.33 0.98 0.32
N GLY A 830 -31.10 1.69 1.14
CA GLY A 830 -31.20 3.15 1.13
C GLY A 830 -32.64 3.60 1.32
N GLY A 831 -32.86 4.86 1.71
CA GLY A 831 -34.21 5.38 1.94
C GLY A 831 -34.85 4.96 3.28
N PRO A 832 -36.12 5.33 3.52
CA PRO A 832 -36.84 5.01 4.75
C PRO A 832 -37.51 3.63 4.68
N ALA A 833 -37.51 2.88 5.78
CA ALA A 833 -38.36 1.69 5.88
C ALA A 833 -39.85 2.08 5.95
N VAL A 834 -40.73 1.11 5.66
CA VAL A 834 -42.19 1.29 5.69
C VAL A 834 -42.83 0.48 6.80
N LEU A 835 -44.01 0.91 7.22
CA LEU A 835 -44.83 0.14 8.16
C LEU A 835 -45.87 -0.66 7.35
N ARG A 836 -45.88 -1.99 7.50
CA ARG A 836 -46.91 -2.89 6.96
C ARG A 836 -47.38 -3.82 8.06
N ASP A 837 -48.69 -3.97 8.21
CA ASP A 837 -49.32 -4.80 9.26
C ASP A 837 -48.78 -4.52 10.68
N GLY A 838 -48.44 -3.26 10.93
CA GLY A 838 -47.87 -2.79 12.19
C GLY A 838 -46.46 -3.32 12.49
N ARG A 839 -45.71 -3.76 11.48
CA ARG A 839 -44.29 -4.10 11.57
C ARG A 839 -43.48 -3.24 10.60
N VAL A 840 -42.23 -3.02 10.95
CA VAL A 840 -41.22 -2.42 10.08
C VAL A 840 -40.87 -3.42 8.98
N HIS A 841 -40.90 -2.96 7.74
CA HIS A 841 -40.56 -3.73 6.55
C HIS A 841 -39.67 -2.91 5.62
N PRO A 842 -38.84 -3.58 4.81
CA PRO A 842 -38.23 -2.95 3.65
C PRO A 842 -39.26 -2.25 2.76
N GLU A 843 -38.89 -1.11 2.18
CA GLU A 843 -39.75 -0.40 1.22
C GLU A 843 -39.99 -1.26 -0.03
N LEU A 844 -38.93 -1.88 -0.54
CA LEU A 844 -38.94 -2.75 -1.70
C LEU A 844 -38.84 -4.23 -1.28
N THR A 845 -39.36 -5.14 -2.11
CA THR A 845 -39.18 -6.59 -1.90
C THR A 845 -37.72 -7.00 -2.10
N TYR A 846 -37.02 -6.33 -3.00
CA TYR A 846 -35.60 -6.51 -3.28
C TYR A 846 -34.98 -5.12 -3.47
N ASP A 847 -34.17 -4.70 -2.51
CA ASP A 847 -33.47 -3.42 -2.57
C ASP A 847 -32.32 -3.48 -3.59
N GLU A 848 -32.08 -2.34 -4.24
CA GLU A 848 -30.91 -2.14 -5.09
C GLU A 848 -29.62 -2.46 -4.33
N ARG A 849 -28.66 -3.06 -5.03
CA ARG A 849 -27.37 -3.42 -4.44
C ARG A 849 -26.23 -3.37 -5.43
N VAL A 850 -25.05 -3.14 -4.89
CA VAL A 850 -23.79 -3.16 -5.61
C VAL A 850 -22.89 -4.25 -5.07
N ILE A 851 -22.20 -4.94 -5.97
CA ILE A 851 -21.23 -5.99 -5.66
C ILE A 851 -19.95 -5.61 -6.37
N ARG A 852 -18.82 -5.56 -5.67
CA ARG A 852 -17.52 -5.35 -6.33
C ARG A 852 -16.51 -6.45 -5.99
N ASN A 853 -15.63 -6.72 -6.94
CA ASN A 853 -14.35 -7.37 -6.68
C ASN A 853 -13.24 -6.30 -6.60
N LYS A 854 -11.97 -6.69 -6.69
CA LYS A 854 -10.83 -5.77 -6.63
C LYS A 854 -10.83 -4.68 -7.71
N ARG A 855 -11.45 -4.93 -8.87
CA ARG A 855 -11.43 -4.01 -10.03
C ARG A 855 -12.82 -3.54 -10.44
N TYR A 856 -13.77 -4.47 -10.61
CA TYR A 856 -15.08 -4.16 -11.16
C TYR A 856 -16.17 -4.10 -10.10
N LYS A 857 -17.14 -3.22 -10.33
CA LYS A 857 -18.34 -3.06 -9.52
C LYS A 857 -19.61 -3.15 -10.37
N LEU A 858 -20.48 -4.08 -10.03
CA LEU A 858 -21.75 -4.36 -10.69
C LEU A 858 -22.90 -3.79 -9.86
N TRP A 859 -23.84 -3.10 -10.51
CA TRP A 859 -25.08 -2.61 -9.93
C TRP A 859 -26.24 -3.51 -10.35
N ILE A 860 -26.99 -3.98 -9.37
CA ILE A 860 -28.22 -4.75 -9.53
C ILE A 860 -29.38 -3.90 -9.05
N ASP A 861 -30.37 -3.70 -9.92
CA ASP A 861 -31.58 -2.93 -9.58
C ASP A 861 -32.59 -3.77 -8.77
N SER A 862 -33.73 -3.16 -8.43
CA SER A 862 -34.80 -3.81 -7.68
C SER A 862 -35.51 -4.95 -8.44
N ASP A 863 -35.36 -5.00 -9.76
CA ASP A 863 -35.88 -6.09 -10.62
C ASP A 863 -34.86 -7.24 -10.74
N ARG A 864 -33.77 -7.19 -9.97
CA ARG A 864 -32.66 -8.16 -9.95
C ARG A 864 -31.89 -8.19 -11.27
N LEU A 865 -31.95 -7.11 -12.06
CA LEU A 865 -31.24 -6.99 -13.33
C LEU A 865 -29.94 -6.21 -13.18
N PRO A 866 -28.87 -6.61 -13.90
CA PRO A 866 -27.64 -5.84 -13.93
C PRO A 866 -27.81 -4.60 -14.81
N VAL A 867 -27.68 -3.41 -14.22
CA VAL A 867 -27.96 -2.13 -14.89
C VAL A 867 -26.72 -1.26 -15.12
N LYS A 868 -25.67 -1.43 -14.30
CA LYS A 868 -24.42 -0.68 -14.43
C LYS A 868 -23.23 -1.55 -14.08
N LEU A 869 -22.10 -1.31 -14.73
CA LEU A 869 -20.82 -1.96 -14.44
C LEU A 869 -19.70 -0.94 -14.57
N TYR A 870 -18.84 -0.82 -13.57
CA TYR A 870 -17.73 0.14 -13.55
C TYR A 870 -16.40 -0.56 -13.32
N ASP A 871 -15.33 -0.05 -13.94
CA ASP A 871 -13.94 -0.44 -13.67
C ASP A 871 -13.31 0.59 -12.73
N LEU A 872 -13.22 0.28 -11.45
CA LEU A 872 -12.79 1.23 -10.41
C LEU A 872 -11.28 1.50 -10.42
N GLN A 873 -10.49 0.76 -11.19
CA GLN A 873 -9.05 1.04 -11.33
C GLN A 873 -8.80 2.16 -12.34
N GLU A 874 -9.56 2.19 -13.43
CA GLU A 874 -9.45 3.20 -14.48
C GLU A 874 -10.48 4.33 -14.33
N ASP A 875 -11.60 4.06 -13.67
CA ASP A 875 -12.74 4.95 -13.49
C ASP A 875 -13.17 4.97 -12.01
N LEU A 876 -12.33 5.58 -11.18
CA LEU A 876 -12.55 5.74 -9.74
C LEU A 876 -13.88 6.43 -9.41
N TRP A 877 -14.39 7.26 -10.33
CA TRP A 877 -15.56 8.12 -10.13
C TRP A 877 -16.85 7.57 -10.76
N GLU A 878 -16.81 6.38 -11.34
CA GLU A 878 -17.96 5.68 -11.90
C GLU A 878 -18.70 6.50 -12.98
N GLU A 879 -17.93 7.15 -13.86
CA GLU A 879 -18.42 8.01 -14.93
C GLU A 879 -18.73 7.23 -16.22
N ASN A 880 -18.06 6.09 -16.43
CA ASN A 880 -18.12 5.30 -17.65
C ASN A 880 -18.80 3.95 -17.40
N ASN A 881 -20.10 3.87 -17.68
CA ASN A 881 -20.85 2.62 -17.55
C ASN A 881 -20.46 1.62 -18.66
N LEU A 882 -19.92 0.47 -18.25
CA LEU A 882 -19.45 -0.63 -19.10
C LEU A 882 -20.48 -1.76 -19.26
N ILE A 883 -21.73 -1.57 -18.85
CA ILE A 883 -22.74 -2.66 -18.81
C ILE A 883 -22.95 -3.37 -20.16
N ASP A 884 -22.80 -2.63 -21.26
CA ASP A 884 -22.95 -3.09 -22.65
C ASP A 884 -21.61 -3.34 -23.36
N SER A 885 -20.50 -3.28 -22.64
CA SER A 885 -19.17 -3.53 -23.20
C SER A 885 -19.04 -4.98 -23.68
N SER A 886 -18.43 -5.14 -24.85
CA SER A 886 -18.07 -6.44 -25.44
C SER A 886 -16.61 -6.86 -25.17
N ALA A 887 -15.86 -6.06 -24.40
CA ALA A 887 -14.50 -6.38 -24.02
C ALA A 887 -14.46 -7.70 -23.21
N PRO A 888 -13.61 -8.68 -23.57
CA PRO A 888 -13.64 -10.01 -22.95
C PRO A 888 -13.49 -10.01 -21.42
N ASP A 889 -12.60 -9.17 -20.88
CA ASP A 889 -12.37 -9.06 -19.43
C ASP A 889 -13.57 -8.44 -18.70
N VAL A 890 -14.23 -7.46 -19.30
CA VAL A 890 -15.45 -6.84 -18.75
C VAL A 890 -16.63 -7.83 -18.75
N VAL A 891 -16.80 -8.61 -19.83
CA VAL A 891 -17.85 -9.63 -19.93
C VAL A 891 -17.61 -10.73 -18.88
N GLU A 892 -16.37 -11.19 -18.72
CA GLU A 892 -16.00 -12.17 -17.71
C GLU A 892 -16.30 -11.65 -16.29
N ALA A 893 -15.88 -10.41 -15.98
CA ALA A 893 -16.14 -9.80 -14.69
C ALA A 893 -17.65 -9.64 -14.41
N LYS A 894 -18.44 -9.23 -15.39
CA LYS A 894 -19.91 -9.15 -15.29
C LYS A 894 -20.50 -10.53 -14.95
N GLN A 895 -20.05 -11.58 -15.64
CA GLN A 895 -20.54 -12.95 -15.40
C GLN A 895 -20.18 -13.44 -13.99
N GLN A 896 -18.94 -13.21 -13.53
CA GLN A 896 -18.50 -13.58 -12.19
C GLN A 896 -19.33 -12.86 -11.11
N LEU A 897 -19.52 -11.55 -11.23
CA LEU A 897 -20.31 -10.76 -10.27
C LEU A 897 -21.81 -11.13 -10.31
N MET A 898 -22.34 -11.50 -11.47
CA MET A 898 -23.70 -12.04 -11.60
C MET A 898 -23.85 -13.41 -10.91
N GLN A 899 -22.82 -14.26 -10.93
CA GLN A 899 -22.81 -15.52 -10.19
C GLN A 899 -22.81 -15.30 -8.67
N VAL A 900 -22.17 -14.23 -8.20
CA VAL A 900 -22.28 -13.81 -6.79
C VAL A 900 -23.69 -13.34 -6.50
N ALA A 901 -24.26 -12.45 -7.33
CA ALA A 901 -25.62 -11.94 -7.16
C ALA A 901 -26.68 -13.05 -7.10
N ALA A 902 -26.51 -14.11 -7.89
CA ALA A 902 -27.43 -15.24 -7.95
C ALA A 902 -27.48 -16.08 -6.65
N GLN A 903 -26.54 -15.88 -5.72
CA GLN A 903 -26.51 -16.58 -4.42
C GLN A 903 -27.42 -15.91 -3.38
N PHE A 904 -27.87 -14.68 -3.63
CA PHE A 904 -28.71 -13.93 -2.70
C PHE A 904 -30.18 -14.38 -2.80
N PRO A 905 -30.96 -14.25 -1.71
CA PRO A 905 -32.37 -14.60 -1.72
C PRO A 905 -33.16 -13.76 -2.73
N GLU A 906 -34.32 -14.27 -3.15
CA GLU A 906 -35.20 -13.57 -4.10
C GLU A 906 -35.90 -12.35 -3.49
N GLU A 907 -36.05 -12.35 -2.16
CA GLU A 907 -36.65 -11.30 -1.37
C GLU A 907 -35.74 -10.98 -0.18
N ASP A 908 -35.64 -9.70 0.16
CA ASP A 908 -34.91 -9.27 1.35
C ASP A 908 -35.74 -9.54 2.61
N ALA A 909 -35.07 -9.99 3.68
CA ALA A 909 -35.74 -10.23 4.95
C ALA A 909 -36.37 -8.94 5.51
N SER A 910 -37.38 -9.11 6.36
CA SER A 910 -37.86 -8.03 7.24
C SER A 910 -37.21 -8.15 8.62
N PRO A 911 -37.05 -7.05 9.38
CA PRO A 911 -36.43 -7.11 10.69
C PRO A 911 -37.13 -8.10 11.61
N ALA A 912 -36.35 -9.03 12.17
CA ALA A 912 -36.83 -10.02 13.13
C ALA A 912 -36.72 -9.47 14.56
N TYR A 913 -37.87 -9.27 15.19
CA TYR A 913 -37.98 -8.85 16.59
C TYR A 913 -39.31 -9.29 17.19
N LYS A 914 -39.33 -9.47 18.51
CA LYS A 914 -40.57 -9.62 19.27
C LYS A 914 -41.23 -8.24 19.46
N LYS A 915 -42.37 -8.01 18.83
CA LYS A 915 -43.01 -6.68 18.88
C LYS A 915 -43.28 -6.22 20.32
N ASN A 916 -42.76 -5.03 20.68
CA ASN A 916 -43.08 -4.37 21.94
C ASN A 916 -44.56 -3.96 22.01
N PRO A 917 -45.15 -3.84 23.21
CA PRO A 917 -46.53 -3.35 23.34
C PRO A 917 -46.70 -2.00 22.63
N PRO A 918 -47.85 -1.75 21.98
CA PRO A 918 -48.10 -0.49 21.30
C PRO A 918 -47.93 0.70 22.26
N GLN A 919 -47.19 1.71 21.81
CA GLN A 919 -46.99 2.96 22.54
C GLN A 919 -47.87 4.07 21.95
N SER A 920 -48.21 5.07 22.77
CA SER A 920 -49.05 6.19 22.31
C SER A 920 -48.37 7.09 21.28
N TRP A 921 -47.05 6.97 21.13
CA TRP A 921 -46.23 7.72 20.16
C TRP A 921 -45.82 6.91 18.93
N ASP A 922 -46.26 5.65 18.82
CA ASP A 922 -45.97 4.82 17.66
C ASP A 922 -46.54 5.47 16.40
N LYS A 923 -45.72 5.47 15.33
CA LYS A 923 -46.14 5.90 14.00
C LYS A 923 -47.26 4.98 13.52
N GLN A 924 -48.38 5.57 13.11
CA GLN A 924 -49.55 4.85 12.59
C GLN A 924 -49.49 4.62 11.09
#